data_AF-A0A0D1EIW7-F1
#
_entry.id   AF-A0A0D1EIW7-F1
#
_cell.length_a   1.000
_cell.length_b   1.000
_cell.length_c   1.000
_cell.angle_alpha   90.00
_cell.angle_beta   90.00
_cell.angle_gamma   90.00
#
_symmetry.space_group_name_H-M   'P 1'
#
loop_
_entity.id
_entity.type
_entity.pdbx_description
1 polymer ?
#
loop_
_entity_poly.entity_id
_entity_poly.type
_entity_poly.pdbx_seq_one_letter_code
_entity_poly.pdbx_strand_id
1 'polypeptide(L)'
;MPTYNLRFYGADPRLIFGTGVGDEAVYGGPSVADVLATVVDNGIGTEADFLTDDNRSETATATIVDGGTTTTGLIDAEEAWLVRDTVTGETIRVVRVDTVGDDYMLTSAPLVEGRAYETIGYDGLPADNDGFGFAYAEFNDGIVTGTNGDDVIDRDYTGDPNGDVVDGNDQMGTGRQEGSFQWSDYGTGTDLSGSQTQVSGDVEVTVTTGLAAGTTFTATDTTIFVPGDVDIASDSSAWLFANGNQADSTLQIDFAAAQGADVTGEVQDVRFLITDIDGVVDAANNFQDIVTVLAFDAEGNAVEVALTALGNDSVSGNTVTALIDSDEGFQADGAALVQIDGPVARIELIYDNGGNTQQAVYVSDIHFATVQTGGNADSIEAGAGNDSVFAGSDDDTVDGGVGNDTLDGGSGDDSLIGGGGRDLIEGGTGDDTAFGEGGNDTLSGGAGNDSLDGGGNSDSLLGGEGDDTLIGGNGSDTLEGGEGADSLDGGIGSDQLDGGAENDTLDGGNGTDTLSGGTGDDLILGGGGDDTLSGGDGADTLDGGNNSDVLSGGAGDDVLSGGTGRDTLDGGAGADVLDGGDGDDSLTVGGGDTATGGEGDDLFILDPAALDGDPITIVGGETGETAGDTLDFNGQLLQGSIVYSNTDDAAGGFSGTAELLDGTIVTFSEIETIICFVAGTRIATPHGPRAVETLREGDLVLTRDAGLRPIRWTGRRDVAARASQAPVTIRAGGIWGNRRDLRVSPMHRLLVADWRAQLLFGEPEVLVPAHVLVDGERILRADASERITYHHLMLDDHEVILAEDVPCESFLGGDEALRGLDPADRARLIALRPDLACGCGLRPARTLPKPAHARALAVA
;
A
#
# COMPACT_ATOMS: atom_id res chain seq x y z
N MET A 1 -33.43 12.05 -33.57
CA MET A 1 -32.83 11.63 -34.85
C MET A 1 -31.56 10.97 -34.42
N PRO A 2 -31.40 9.67 -34.70
CA PRO A 2 -30.16 9.00 -34.34
C PRO A 2 -28.99 9.76 -34.97
N THR A 3 -27.96 9.92 -34.17
CA THR A 3 -26.74 10.63 -34.55
C THR A 3 -25.61 9.67 -34.31
N TYR A 4 -24.82 9.41 -35.34
CA TYR A 4 -23.74 8.44 -35.35
C TYR A 4 -22.43 9.18 -35.54
N ASN A 5 -21.42 8.85 -34.75
CA ASN A 5 -20.06 9.33 -34.98
C ASN A 5 -19.30 8.23 -35.70
N LEU A 6 -18.90 8.49 -36.93
CA LEU A 6 -18.19 7.54 -37.78
C LEU A 6 -16.79 8.07 -38.06
N ARG A 7 -15.86 7.15 -38.30
CA ARG A 7 -14.53 7.49 -38.81
C ARG A 7 -14.37 6.97 -40.23
N PHE A 8 -13.95 7.84 -41.14
CA PHE A 8 -13.68 7.50 -42.53
C PHE A 8 -12.18 7.45 -42.83
N TYR A 9 -11.82 6.61 -43.79
CA TYR A 9 -10.53 6.68 -44.45
C TYR A 9 -10.59 7.77 -45.52
N GLY A 10 -9.60 8.67 -45.51
CA GLY A 10 -9.40 9.70 -46.54
C GLY A 10 -8.89 9.11 -47.87
N ALA A 11 -9.57 8.10 -48.41
CA ALA A 11 -9.22 7.41 -49.64
C ALA A 11 -10.47 7.06 -50.45
N ASP A 12 -10.36 7.12 -51.79
CA ASP A 12 -11.39 6.61 -52.70
C ASP A 12 -11.15 5.12 -52.96
N PRO A 13 -12.08 4.21 -52.56
CA PRO A 13 -11.89 2.77 -52.69
C PRO A 13 -11.78 2.31 -54.15
N ARG A 14 -12.30 3.07 -55.14
CA ARG A 14 -12.13 2.74 -56.58
C ARG A 14 -10.69 2.77 -57.05
N LEU A 15 -9.83 3.52 -56.35
CA LEU A 15 -8.41 3.61 -56.68
C LEU A 15 -7.63 2.40 -56.14
N ILE A 16 -8.27 1.60 -55.29
CA ILE A 16 -7.66 0.51 -54.53
C ILE A 16 -8.22 -0.83 -55.02
N PHE A 17 -9.53 -1.02 -54.94
CA PHE A 17 -10.17 -2.31 -55.19
C PHE A 17 -10.70 -2.44 -56.62
N GLY A 18 -10.51 -3.63 -57.19
CA GLY A 18 -11.11 -4.01 -58.48
C GLY A 18 -12.62 -4.20 -58.34
N THR A 19 -13.34 -4.20 -59.47
CA THR A 19 -14.79 -4.47 -59.49
C THR A 19 -15.11 -5.90 -59.94
N GLY A 20 -14.09 -6.66 -60.37
CA GLY A 20 -14.23 -8.06 -60.75
C GLY A 20 -14.04 -8.98 -59.56
N VAL A 21 -14.93 -9.97 -59.41
CA VAL A 21 -14.73 -11.07 -58.45
C VAL A 21 -13.44 -11.83 -58.80
N GLY A 22 -12.55 -11.96 -57.83
CA GLY A 22 -11.20 -12.54 -57.96
C GLY A 22 -10.10 -11.52 -58.31
N ASP A 23 -10.41 -10.23 -58.38
CA ASP A 23 -9.39 -9.19 -58.48
C ASP A 23 -8.65 -9.07 -57.14
N GLU A 24 -7.31 -9.11 -57.16
CA GLU A 24 -6.48 -8.90 -55.96
C GLU A 24 -5.87 -7.49 -55.97
N ALA A 25 -5.94 -6.81 -54.83
CA ALA A 25 -5.31 -5.51 -54.61
C ALA A 25 -4.50 -5.53 -53.31
N VAL A 26 -3.31 -4.92 -53.34
CA VAL A 26 -2.56 -4.63 -52.11
C VAL A 26 -3.03 -3.29 -51.59
N TYR A 27 -3.54 -3.27 -50.36
CA TYR A 27 -4.02 -2.05 -49.73
C TYR A 27 -2.84 -1.10 -49.48
N GLY A 28 -2.93 0.10 -50.07
CA GLY A 28 -1.93 1.17 -49.91
C GLY A 28 -2.57 2.48 -49.46
N GLY A 29 -3.75 2.41 -48.84
CA GLY A 29 -4.44 3.54 -48.22
C GLY A 29 -3.95 3.82 -46.80
N PRO A 30 -4.56 4.80 -46.10
CA PRO A 30 -4.24 5.09 -44.71
C PRO A 30 -4.47 3.88 -43.80
N SER A 31 -3.60 3.69 -42.81
CA SER A 31 -3.72 2.62 -41.80
C SER A 31 -4.73 2.94 -40.70
N VAL A 32 -5.22 4.18 -40.62
CA VAL A 32 -6.19 4.64 -39.62
C VAL A 32 -7.27 5.47 -40.31
N ALA A 33 -8.51 5.31 -39.85
CA ALA A 33 -9.63 6.17 -40.21
C ALA A 33 -9.58 7.46 -39.35
N ASP A 34 -8.93 8.51 -39.84
CA ASP A 34 -8.71 9.76 -39.08
C ASP A 34 -9.72 10.87 -39.43
N VAL A 35 -10.65 10.61 -40.36
CA VAL A 35 -11.66 11.59 -40.78
C VAL A 35 -12.91 11.41 -39.93
N LEU A 36 -13.16 12.33 -39.00
CA LEU A 36 -14.32 12.30 -38.11
C LEU A 36 -15.59 12.77 -38.84
N ALA A 37 -16.67 12.00 -38.74
CA ALA A 37 -17.95 12.31 -39.36
C ALA A 37 -19.10 12.15 -38.37
N THR A 38 -19.82 13.23 -38.05
CA THR A 38 -21.08 13.13 -37.32
C THR A 38 -22.23 13.05 -38.32
N VAL A 39 -22.85 11.87 -38.43
CA VAL A 39 -23.98 11.58 -39.31
C VAL A 39 -25.27 11.71 -38.55
N VAL A 40 -26.20 12.54 -39.05
CA VAL A 40 -27.55 12.66 -38.53
C VAL A 40 -28.50 12.02 -39.54
N ASP A 41 -29.08 10.89 -39.18
CA ASP A 41 -30.05 10.19 -40.00
C ASP A 41 -31.49 10.61 -39.63
N ASN A 42 -32.33 10.77 -40.65
CA ASN A 42 -33.73 11.15 -40.53
C ASN A 42 -34.70 10.14 -41.15
N GLY A 43 -34.23 8.93 -41.43
CA GLY A 43 -35.02 7.75 -41.77
C GLY A 43 -36.03 7.38 -40.67
N ILE A 44 -37.01 6.56 -41.03
CA ILE A 44 -38.06 6.07 -40.12
C ILE A 44 -38.22 4.54 -40.24
N GLY A 45 -38.09 3.80 -39.14
CA GLY A 45 -38.13 2.34 -39.16
C GLY A 45 -36.75 1.73 -39.45
N THR A 46 -36.69 0.54 -40.05
CA THR A 46 -35.44 -0.17 -40.38
C THR A 46 -34.57 0.52 -41.45
N GLU A 47 -35.11 1.58 -42.07
CA GLU A 47 -34.38 2.45 -43.02
C GLU A 47 -33.51 3.50 -42.29
N ALA A 48 -33.63 3.65 -40.96
CA ALA A 48 -32.79 4.55 -40.16
C ALA A 48 -31.46 3.92 -39.72
N ASP A 49 -31.26 2.63 -40.03
CA ASP A 49 -30.15 1.82 -39.55
C ASP A 49 -29.06 1.64 -40.62
N PHE A 50 -29.21 2.17 -41.83
CA PHE A 50 -28.29 1.92 -42.96
C PHE A 50 -27.93 3.20 -43.75
N LEU A 51 -26.69 3.27 -44.25
CA LEU A 51 -26.26 4.19 -45.33
C LEU A 51 -26.55 3.54 -46.69
N THR A 52 -27.32 4.18 -47.57
CA THR A 52 -27.75 3.57 -48.87
C THR A 52 -27.62 4.48 -50.10
N ASP A 53 -27.63 3.91 -51.32
CA ASP A 53 -27.86 4.64 -52.60
C ASP A 53 -29.33 4.54 -53.02
N ASP A 54 -30.21 4.93 -52.11
CA ASP A 54 -31.61 5.01 -52.38
C ASP A 54 -31.88 6.37 -53.05
N ASN A 55 -32.00 6.38 -54.38
CA ASN A 55 -32.46 7.54 -55.16
C ASN A 55 -33.94 7.95 -54.81
N ARG A 56 -34.43 7.68 -53.59
CA ARG A 56 -35.78 7.95 -53.08
C ARG A 56 -35.81 8.86 -51.86
N SER A 57 -34.82 9.75 -51.72
CA SER A 57 -34.79 10.87 -50.75
C SER A 57 -34.20 10.50 -49.39
N GLU A 58 -33.07 9.80 -49.38
CA GLU A 58 -32.18 9.83 -48.22
C GLU A 58 -31.82 11.29 -47.92
N THR A 59 -32.03 11.70 -46.67
CA THR A 59 -31.78 13.08 -46.21
C THR A 59 -30.79 13.11 -45.06
N ALA A 60 -30.03 12.03 -44.86
CA ALA A 60 -28.94 11.97 -43.91
C ALA A 60 -27.95 13.10 -44.18
N THR A 61 -27.46 13.73 -43.11
CA THR A 61 -26.47 14.79 -43.22
C THR A 61 -25.25 14.45 -42.39
N ALA A 62 -24.07 14.56 -42.97
CA ALA A 62 -22.81 14.40 -42.26
C ALA A 62 -22.13 15.76 -42.03
N THR A 63 -21.51 15.93 -40.86
CA THR A 63 -20.49 16.95 -40.62
C THR A 63 -19.13 16.26 -40.52
N ILE A 64 -18.25 16.52 -41.49
CA ILE A 64 -16.94 15.87 -41.62
C ILE A 64 -15.83 16.84 -41.22
N VAL A 65 -14.88 16.37 -40.42
CA VAL A 65 -13.64 17.08 -40.06
C VAL A 65 -12.45 16.28 -40.60
N ASP A 66 -11.83 16.79 -41.67
CA ASP A 66 -10.60 16.22 -42.26
C ASP A 66 -9.48 17.26 -42.25
N GLY A 67 -8.35 16.94 -41.61
CA GLY A 67 -7.17 17.82 -41.56
C GLY A 67 -7.47 19.24 -41.04
N GLY A 68 -8.47 19.38 -40.17
CA GLY A 68 -8.95 20.67 -39.63
C GLY A 68 -9.92 21.44 -40.53
N THR A 69 -10.36 20.87 -41.64
CA THR A 69 -11.41 21.43 -42.52
C THR A 69 -12.76 20.81 -42.20
N THR A 70 -13.75 21.62 -41.86
CA THR A 70 -15.12 21.16 -41.59
C THR A 70 -16.00 21.33 -42.82
N THR A 71 -16.65 20.24 -43.26
CA THR A 71 -17.66 20.25 -44.32
C THR A 71 -18.97 19.68 -43.79
N THR A 72 -20.12 20.20 -44.26
CA THR A 72 -21.44 19.69 -43.88
C THR A 72 -22.28 19.55 -45.13
N GLY A 73 -22.88 18.38 -45.35
CA GLY A 73 -23.62 18.07 -46.57
C GLY A 73 -24.53 16.86 -46.42
N LEU A 74 -25.20 16.51 -47.52
CA LEU A 74 -25.82 15.18 -47.64
C LEU A 74 -24.71 14.13 -47.72
N ILE A 75 -25.04 12.93 -47.25
CA ILE A 75 -24.19 11.75 -47.28
C ILE A 75 -25.01 10.58 -47.82
N ASP A 76 -24.44 9.82 -48.74
CA ASP A 76 -24.98 8.60 -49.31
C ASP A 76 -23.86 7.59 -49.61
N ALA A 77 -24.21 6.30 -49.60
CA ALA A 77 -23.34 5.25 -50.09
C ALA A 77 -23.46 5.21 -51.62
N GLU A 78 -22.35 5.17 -52.35
CA GLU A 78 -22.39 5.22 -53.82
C GLU A 78 -21.95 3.91 -54.47
N GLU A 79 -20.96 3.23 -53.88
CA GLU A 79 -20.44 1.96 -54.37
C GLU A 79 -19.99 1.11 -53.19
N ALA A 80 -20.14 -0.21 -53.27
CA ALA A 80 -19.77 -1.16 -52.24
C ALA A 80 -18.94 -2.31 -52.80
N TRP A 81 -17.98 -2.79 -52.02
CA TRP A 81 -17.19 -3.99 -52.27
C TRP A 81 -17.34 -4.94 -51.09
N LEU A 82 -17.26 -6.22 -51.41
CA LEU A 82 -16.98 -7.28 -50.45
C LEU A 82 -15.59 -7.79 -50.79
N VAL A 83 -14.64 -7.64 -49.88
CA VAL A 83 -13.25 -8.07 -50.06
C VAL A 83 -12.90 -9.13 -49.04
N ARG A 84 -12.04 -10.07 -49.42
CA ARG A 84 -11.51 -11.10 -48.53
C ARG A 84 -10.05 -10.80 -48.23
N ASP A 85 -9.69 -10.73 -46.95
CA ASP A 85 -8.29 -10.69 -46.55
C ASP A 85 -7.62 -12.03 -46.91
N THR A 86 -6.55 -11.98 -47.70
CA THR A 86 -5.86 -13.18 -48.18
C THR A 86 -5.03 -13.89 -47.09
N VAL A 87 -4.83 -13.25 -45.95
CA VAL A 87 -4.09 -13.79 -44.79
C VAL A 87 -5.06 -14.42 -43.80
N THR A 88 -6.07 -13.67 -43.34
CA THR A 88 -7.01 -14.13 -42.29
C THR A 88 -8.21 -14.88 -42.87
N GLY A 89 -8.54 -14.68 -44.15
CA GLY A 89 -9.74 -15.23 -44.78
C GLY A 89 -11.02 -14.46 -44.46
N GLU A 90 -10.91 -13.40 -43.64
CA GLU A 90 -12.02 -12.54 -43.22
C GLU A 90 -12.65 -11.83 -44.41
N THR A 91 -13.97 -11.63 -44.35
CA THR A 91 -14.74 -10.92 -45.36
C THR A 91 -15.13 -9.53 -44.87
N ILE A 92 -14.58 -8.51 -45.52
CA ILE A 92 -14.71 -7.10 -45.16
C ILE A 92 -15.61 -6.41 -46.18
N ARG A 93 -16.57 -5.61 -45.71
CA ARG A 93 -17.35 -4.71 -46.57
C ARG A 93 -16.63 -3.38 -46.65
N VAL A 94 -16.59 -2.80 -47.84
CA VAL A 94 -15.99 -1.50 -48.12
C VAL A 94 -17.00 -0.67 -48.88
N VAL A 95 -17.33 0.53 -48.42
CA VAL A 95 -18.25 1.45 -49.09
C VAL A 95 -17.56 2.75 -49.43
N ARG A 96 -17.81 3.23 -50.65
CA ARG A 96 -17.53 4.59 -51.06
C ARG A 96 -18.68 5.48 -50.59
N VAL A 97 -18.32 6.50 -49.82
CA VAL A 97 -19.22 7.53 -49.35
C VAL A 97 -18.88 8.83 -50.09
N ASP A 98 -19.86 9.45 -50.72
CA ASP A 98 -19.71 10.77 -51.36
C ASP A 98 -20.30 11.85 -50.45
N THR A 99 -19.57 12.96 -50.32
CA THR A 99 -20.07 14.15 -49.65
C THR A 99 -19.73 15.39 -50.47
N VAL A 100 -20.19 16.57 -50.07
CA VAL A 100 -19.98 17.82 -50.81
C VAL A 100 -18.50 18.25 -50.78
N GLY A 101 -17.64 17.61 -51.56
CA GLY A 101 -16.24 17.99 -51.72
C GLY A 101 -15.29 16.86 -52.14
N ASP A 102 -15.41 15.68 -51.53
CA ASP A 102 -14.45 14.58 -51.63
C ASP A 102 -15.12 13.21 -51.37
N ASP A 103 -14.46 12.15 -51.83
CA ASP A 103 -14.87 10.75 -51.67
C ASP A 103 -14.12 10.12 -50.51
N TYR A 104 -14.87 9.46 -49.63
CA TYR A 104 -14.33 8.76 -48.48
C TYR A 104 -14.63 7.27 -48.57
N MET A 105 -13.89 6.50 -47.77
CA MET A 105 -14.09 5.08 -47.64
C MET A 105 -14.50 4.74 -46.21
N LEU A 106 -15.59 3.99 -46.08
CA LEU A 106 -16.04 3.37 -44.85
C LEU A 106 -15.85 1.85 -44.99
N THR A 107 -15.38 1.18 -43.95
CA THR A 107 -15.13 -0.27 -43.98
C THR A 107 -15.74 -0.92 -42.75
N SER A 108 -16.17 -2.18 -42.85
CA SER A 108 -16.75 -2.94 -41.73
C SER A 108 -15.67 -3.58 -40.83
N ALA A 109 -14.40 -3.42 -41.20
CA ALA A 109 -13.22 -3.83 -40.45
C ALA A 109 -12.02 -2.99 -40.93
N PRO A 110 -10.98 -2.78 -40.10
CA PRO A 110 -9.79 -2.04 -40.52
C PRO A 110 -9.05 -2.69 -41.69
N LEU A 111 -8.44 -1.86 -42.55
CA LEU A 111 -7.60 -2.34 -43.66
C LEU A 111 -6.11 -2.16 -43.31
N VAL A 112 -5.33 -3.24 -43.47
CA VAL A 112 -3.91 -3.27 -43.09
C VAL A 112 -3.04 -2.82 -44.26
N GLU A 113 -2.23 -1.78 -44.05
CA GLU A 113 -1.30 -1.28 -45.07
C GLU A 113 -0.35 -2.40 -45.53
N GLY A 114 -0.24 -2.60 -46.85
CA GLY A 114 0.59 -3.63 -47.45
C GLY A 114 -0.05 -5.03 -47.49
N ARG A 115 -1.26 -5.22 -46.94
CA ARG A 115 -1.99 -6.49 -47.00
C ARG A 115 -2.76 -6.64 -48.31
N ALA A 116 -2.86 -7.88 -48.79
CA ALA A 116 -3.55 -8.21 -50.04
C ALA A 116 -4.99 -8.63 -49.77
N TYR A 117 -5.91 -8.09 -50.54
CA TYR A 117 -7.34 -8.32 -50.45
C TYR A 117 -7.88 -8.77 -51.81
N GLU A 118 -8.69 -9.83 -51.81
CA GLU A 118 -9.38 -10.35 -52.98
C GLU A 118 -10.81 -9.78 -53.02
N THR A 119 -11.19 -9.08 -54.08
CA THR A 119 -12.59 -8.69 -54.28
C THR A 119 -13.44 -9.93 -54.52
N ILE A 120 -14.39 -10.19 -53.63
CA ILE A 120 -15.34 -11.32 -53.71
C ILE A 120 -16.77 -10.89 -54.03
N GLY A 121 -17.05 -9.59 -54.00
CA GLY A 121 -18.31 -8.98 -54.43
C GLY A 121 -18.16 -7.48 -54.71
N TYR A 122 -19.03 -6.94 -55.55
CA TYR A 122 -19.11 -5.50 -55.84
C TYR A 122 -20.54 -5.13 -56.22
N ASP A 123 -21.03 -4.04 -55.66
CA ASP A 123 -22.28 -3.38 -56.02
C ASP A 123 -22.03 -1.90 -56.34
N GLY A 124 -22.54 -1.45 -57.47
CA GLY A 124 -22.40 -0.06 -57.90
C GLY A 124 -23.61 0.82 -57.57
N LEU A 125 -24.62 0.28 -56.88
CA LEU A 125 -25.81 0.98 -56.37
C LEU A 125 -26.31 0.26 -55.09
N PRO A 126 -25.52 0.26 -53.99
CA PRO A 126 -25.84 -0.52 -52.79
C PRO A 126 -27.16 -0.06 -52.15
N ALA A 127 -28.06 -1.00 -51.88
CA ALA A 127 -29.38 -0.74 -51.30
C ALA A 127 -29.60 -1.53 -50.00
N ASP A 128 -30.69 -1.22 -49.29
CA ASP A 128 -31.09 -1.99 -48.11
C ASP A 128 -31.38 -3.46 -48.48
N ASN A 129 -30.88 -4.42 -47.69
CA ASN A 129 -31.15 -5.87 -47.81
C ASN A 129 -30.58 -6.61 -49.04
N ASP A 130 -29.59 -6.07 -49.77
CA ASP A 130 -28.92 -6.77 -50.88
C ASP A 130 -27.65 -7.55 -50.47
N GLY A 131 -27.24 -7.44 -49.19
CA GLY A 131 -26.01 -8.03 -48.65
C GLY A 131 -24.76 -7.15 -48.84
N PHE A 132 -24.92 -5.96 -49.42
CA PHE A 132 -23.91 -4.90 -49.57
C PHE A 132 -24.27 -3.62 -48.83
N GLY A 133 -25.53 -3.43 -48.42
CA GLY A 133 -25.95 -2.36 -47.51
C GLY A 133 -25.11 -2.33 -46.22
N PHE A 134 -24.80 -1.11 -45.77
CA PHE A 134 -23.94 -0.84 -44.60
C PHE A 134 -24.81 -0.40 -43.43
N ALA A 135 -24.91 -1.20 -42.37
CA ALA A 135 -25.65 -0.78 -41.17
C ALA A 135 -24.78 0.12 -40.30
N TYR A 136 -25.33 1.16 -39.67
CA TYR A 136 -24.58 1.95 -38.69
C TYR A 136 -24.12 1.11 -37.49
N ALA A 137 -24.90 0.09 -37.12
CA ALA A 137 -24.56 -0.90 -36.09
C ALA A 137 -23.52 -1.95 -36.54
N GLU A 138 -23.03 -1.87 -37.79
CA GLU A 138 -21.83 -2.63 -38.22
C GLU A 138 -20.54 -1.84 -37.92
N PHE A 139 -20.64 -0.72 -37.19
CA PHE A 139 -19.51 0.08 -36.71
C PHE A 139 -19.40 -0.08 -35.19
N ASN A 140 -18.76 -1.17 -34.77
CA ASN A 140 -18.15 -1.26 -33.44
C ASN A 140 -16.94 -0.30 -33.49
N ASP A 141 -16.96 0.74 -32.65
CA ASP A 141 -15.84 1.68 -32.58
C ASP A 141 -14.79 1.29 -31.54
N GLY A 142 -15.01 0.14 -30.91
CA GLY A 142 -14.19 -0.47 -29.88
C GLY A 142 -14.41 0.16 -28.52
N ILE A 143 -15.51 0.91 -28.34
CA ILE A 143 -15.79 1.64 -27.10
C ILE A 143 -17.22 1.33 -26.63
N VAL A 144 -17.34 0.63 -25.51
CA VAL A 144 -18.61 0.44 -24.83
C VAL A 144 -19.05 1.78 -24.23
N THR A 145 -20.00 2.44 -24.87
CA THR A 145 -20.48 3.76 -24.49
C THR A 145 -21.77 3.68 -23.66
N GLY A 146 -21.71 4.22 -22.45
CA GLY A 146 -22.85 4.39 -21.56
C GLY A 146 -23.84 5.47 -22.00
N THR A 147 -24.93 5.63 -21.26
CA THR A 147 -25.98 6.61 -21.53
C THR A 147 -25.71 7.93 -20.79
N ASN A 148 -26.77 8.68 -20.43
CA ASN A 148 -26.64 9.92 -19.65
C ASN A 148 -27.32 9.78 -18.27
N GLY A 149 -27.55 8.56 -17.82
CA GLY A 149 -27.97 8.31 -16.46
C GLY A 149 -27.58 6.90 -16.04
N ASP A 150 -27.72 6.61 -14.76
CA ASP A 150 -27.20 5.42 -14.07
C ASP A 150 -27.27 4.12 -14.91
N ASP A 151 -26.10 3.71 -15.41
CA ASP A 151 -25.86 2.51 -16.20
C ASP A 151 -25.23 1.38 -15.36
N VAL A 152 -25.46 0.14 -15.78
CA VAL A 152 -24.72 -1.03 -15.30
C VAL A 152 -24.08 -1.65 -16.53
N ILE A 153 -22.79 -1.40 -16.70
CA ILE A 153 -21.99 -1.84 -17.84
C ILE A 153 -21.25 -3.11 -17.42
N ASP A 154 -21.73 -4.23 -17.92
CA ASP A 154 -21.14 -5.56 -17.78
C ASP A 154 -21.26 -6.27 -19.14
N ARG A 155 -20.86 -7.54 -19.22
CA ARG A 155 -20.99 -8.36 -20.45
C ARG A 155 -22.42 -8.48 -21.02
N ASP A 156 -23.45 -8.21 -20.22
CA ASP A 156 -24.85 -8.26 -20.64
C ASP A 156 -25.37 -6.85 -21.01
N TYR A 157 -24.52 -5.82 -21.03
CA TYR A 157 -24.88 -4.46 -21.40
C TYR A 157 -25.35 -4.39 -22.85
N THR A 158 -26.50 -3.72 -23.09
CA THR A 158 -27.03 -3.52 -24.44
C THR A 158 -27.42 -2.06 -24.68
N GLY A 159 -26.93 -1.14 -23.84
CA GLY A 159 -27.25 0.28 -23.91
C GLY A 159 -26.40 1.02 -24.95
N ASP A 160 -25.31 0.40 -25.39
CA ASP A 160 -24.38 0.94 -26.36
C ASP A 160 -25.07 1.21 -27.73
N PRO A 161 -24.95 2.42 -28.30
CA PRO A 161 -25.57 2.78 -29.59
C PRO A 161 -25.00 2.03 -30.80
N ASN A 162 -23.77 1.56 -30.70
CA ASN A 162 -22.97 0.91 -31.72
C ASN A 162 -23.05 -0.63 -31.64
N GLY A 163 -23.54 -1.16 -30.51
CA GLY A 163 -23.68 -2.57 -30.21
C GLY A 163 -22.47 -3.19 -29.51
N ASP A 164 -21.59 -2.35 -28.96
CA ASP A 164 -20.35 -2.76 -28.29
C ASP A 164 -20.64 -3.29 -26.89
N VAL A 165 -19.90 -4.32 -26.50
CA VAL A 165 -20.15 -5.14 -25.31
C VAL A 165 -18.83 -5.47 -24.64
N VAL A 166 -18.84 -5.46 -23.30
CA VAL A 166 -17.75 -5.95 -22.46
C VAL A 166 -17.57 -7.46 -22.66
N ASP A 167 -16.33 -7.95 -22.61
CA ASP A 167 -15.94 -9.33 -22.96
C ASP A 167 -16.36 -9.70 -24.41
N GLY A 168 -16.69 -8.68 -25.20
CA GLY A 168 -17.57 -8.78 -26.33
C GLY A 168 -16.84 -8.75 -27.66
N ASN A 169 -15.56 -9.12 -27.67
CA ASN A 169 -14.75 -9.27 -28.87
C ASN A 169 -14.92 -8.04 -29.79
N ASP A 170 -14.39 -6.90 -29.34
CA ASP A 170 -13.96 -5.87 -30.27
C ASP A 170 -13.16 -6.54 -31.38
N GLN A 171 -13.62 -6.35 -32.59
CA GLN A 171 -13.18 -7.14 -33.74
C GLN A 171 -11.73 -6.83 -34.13
N MET A 172 -10.78 -7.47 -33.45
CA MET A 172 -9.49 -7.89 -34.01
C MET A 172 -9.18 -9.35 -33.65
N GLY A 173 -10.00 -10.25 -34.18
CA GLY A 173 -9.66 -11.68 -34.27
C GLY A 173 -10.82 -12.57 -33.87
N THR A 174 -11.67 -12.95 -34.83
CA THR A 174 -12.74 -13.91 -34.56
C THR A 174 -12.18 -15.27 -34.08
N GLY A 175 -12.28 -15.52 -32.78
CA GLY A 175 -12.48 -16.84 -32.20
C GLY A 175 -11.47 -17.25 -31.13
N ARG A 176 -11.98 -17.51 -29.93
CA ARG A 176 -11.43 -18.52 -28.99
C ARG A 176 -10.80 -19.66 -29.80
N GLN A 177 -9.47 -19.73 -29.82
CA GLN A 177 -8.81 -20.75 -30.62
C GLN A 177 -8.97 -22.09 -29.90
N GLU A 178 -9.90 -22.90 -30.39
CA GLU A 178 -10.04 -24.28 -29.95
C GLU A 178 -8.87 -25.13 -30.47
N GLY A 179 -8.22 -25.85 -29.57
CA GLY A 179 -7.23 -26.87 -29.86
C GLY A 179 -7.70 -28.26 -29.47
N SER A 180 -7.06 -29.29 -30.05
CA SER A 180 -7.26 -30.67 -29.61
C SER A 180 -5.99 -31.50 -29.75
N PHE A 181 -5.79 -32.43 -28.81
CA PHE A 181 -4.83 -33.52 -28.92
C PHE A 181 -5.57 -34.78 -29.38
N GLN A 182 -5.21 -35.29 -30.56
CA GLN A 182 -5.94 -36.37 -31.24
C GLN A 182 -5.16 -37.67 -31.25
N TRP A 183 -5.71 -38.74 -30.67
CA TRP A 183 -5.04 -40.05 -30.64
C TRP A 183 -4.95 -40.71 -32.02
N SER A 184 -5.92 -40.42 -32.90
CA SER A 184 -6.00 -40.98 -34.25
C SER A 184 -4.79 -40.63 -35.14
N ASP A 185 -4.09 -39.52 -34.86
CA ASP A 185 -2.86 -39.12 -35.57
C ASP A 185 -1.71 -40.12 -35.42
N TYR A 186 -1.69 -40.90 -34.35
CA TYR A 186 -0.70 -41.97 -34.13
C TYR A 186 -1.06 -43.29 -34.82
N GLY A 187 -2.32 -43.46 -35.22
CA GLY A 187 -2.86 -44.67 -35.85
C GLY A 187 -3.11 -45.85 -34.88
N THR A 188 -4.17 -46.61 -35.15
CA THR A 188 -4.60 -47.75 -34.32
C THR A 188 -3.50 -48.79 -34.10
N GLY A 189 -3.31 -49.17 -32.84
CA GLY A 189 -2.35 -50.19 -32.38
C GLY A 189 -0.94 -49.67 -32.15
N THR A 190 -0.70 -48.36 -32.29
CA THR A 190 0.57 -47.73 -31.94
C THR A 190 0.78 -47.73 -30.43
N ASP A 191 1.99 -48.10 -30.00
CA ASP A 191 2.43 -48.06 -28.61
C ASP A 191 2.79 -46.63 -28.20
N LEU A 192 2.13 -46.15 -27.16
CA LEU A 192 2.21 -44.78 -26.66
C LEU A 192 2.93 -44.69 -25.30
N SER A 193 3.62 -45.75 -24.86
CA SER A 193 4.26 -45.88 -23.52
C SER A 193 5.50 -44.97 -23.27
N GLY A 194 5.47 -43.73 -23.74
CA GLY A 194 6.55 -42.74 -23.61
C GLY A 194 6.02 -41.32 -23.47
N SER A 195 6.53 -40.40 -24.28
CA SER A 195 6.06 -39.02 -24.37
C SER A 195 5.61 -38.73 -25.80
N GLN A 196 4.45 -38.12 -25.95
CA GLN A 196 3.78 -37.85 -27.22
C GLN A 196 3.45 -36.35 -27.28
N THR A 197 3.89 -35.67 -28.32
CA THR A 197 3.73 -34.22 -28.45
C THR A 197 3.00 -33.89 -29.76
N GLN A 198 1.97 -33.06 -29.67
CA GLN A 198 1.27 -32.49 -30.82
C GLN A 198 1.23 -30.98 -30.70
N VAL A 199 1.34 -30.28 -31.83
CA VAL A 199 1.10 -28.84 -31.90
C VAL A 199 -0.26 -28.64 -32.55
N SER A 200 -1.18 -28.05 -31.81
CA SER A 200 -2.55 -27.78 -32.23
C SER A 200 -2.79 -26.27 -32.19
N GLY A 201 -2.73 -25.61 -33.35
CA GLY A 201 -2.76 -24.15 -33.42
C GLY A 201 -1.51 -23.56 -32.76
N ASP A 202 -1.74 -22.69 -31.80
CA ASP A 202 -0.73 -21.93 -31.06
C ASP A 202 -0.23 -22.62 -29.78
N VAL A 203 -0.73 -23.83 -29.47
CA VAL A 203 -0.36 -24.59 -28.26
C VAL A 203 0.30 -25.92 -28.62
N GLU A 204 1.37 -26.24 -27.91
CA GLU A 204 2.01 -27.54 -27.85
C GLU A 204 1.46 -28.34 -26.66
N VAL A 205 0.92 -29.53 -26.92
CA VAL A 205 0.42 -30.45 -25.90
C VAL A 205 1.31 -31.68 -25.85
N THR A 206 1.83 -31.99 -24.66
CA THR A 206 2.68 -33.15 -24.42
C THR A 206 2.06 -34.11 -23.41
N VAL A 207 1.79 -35.34 -23.83
CA VAL A 207 1.34 -36.43 -22.95
C VAL A 207 2.49 -37.35 -22.59
N THR A 208 2.84 -37.43 -21.31
CA THR A 208 3.91 -38.27 -20.78
C THR A 208 3.35 -39.36 -19.85
N THR A 209 3.76 -40.61 -20.07
CA THR A 209 3.23 -41.75 -19.30
C THR A 209 4.16 -42.21 -18.18
N GLY A 210 3.61 -42.35 -16.97
CA GLY A 210 4.22 -43.04 -15.82
C GLY A 210 3.56 -44.41 -15.60
N LEU A 211 3.79 -45.36 -16.51
CA LEU A 211 3.08 -46.64 -16.50
C LEU A 211 3.62 -47.62 -15.45
N ALA A 212 2.72 -48.25 -14.69
CA ALA A 212 3.07 -49.34 -13.81
C ALA A 212 3.58 -50.57 -14.58
N ALA A 213 4.36 -51.43 -13.90
CA ALA A 213 5.01 -52.56 -14.55
C ALA A 213 4.01 -53.53 -15.20
N GLY A 214 4.06 -53.63 -16.53
CA GLY A 214 3.17 -54.46 -17.32
C GLY A 214 1.96 -53.71 -17.89
N THR A 215 1.69 -52.47 -17.51
CA THR A 215 0.65 -51.65 -18.15
C THR A 215 1.08 -51.28 -19.57
N THR A 216 0.14 -51.25 -20.52
CA THR A 216 0.36 -50.80 -21.90
C THR A 216 -0.59 -49.65 -22.22
N PHE A 217 -0.14 -48.72 -23.06
CA PHE A 217 -0.94 -47.60 -23.54
C PHE A 217 -0.89 -47.57 -25.06
N THR A 218 -2.04 -47.66 -25.74
CA THR A 218 -2.07 -47.81 -27.21
C THR A 218 -3.20 -47.02 -27.85
N ALA A 219 -2.93 -46.32 -28.95
CA ALA A 219 -3.95 -45.62 -29.74
C ALA A 219 -4.95 -46.61 -30.37
N THR A 220 -6.23 -46.23 -30.45
CA THR A 220 -7.28 -47.08 -31.02
C THR A 220 -8.43 -46.27 -31.65
N ASP A 221 -9.12 -46.89 -32.61
CA ASP A 221 -10.33 -46.39 -33.27
C ASP A 221 -11.60 -47.13 -32.79
N THR A 222 -11.50 -47.84 -31.65
CA THR A 222 -12.64 -48.47 -30.99
C THR A 222 -13.66 -47.40 -30.64
N THR A 223 -14.93 -47.64 -31.00
CA THR A 223 -16.01 -46.72 -30.68
C THR A 223 -16.25 -46.63 -29.17
N ILE A 224 -16.12 -45.43 -28.62
CA ILE A 224 -16.45 -45.09 -27.21
C ILE A 224 -17.79 -44.36 -27.11
N PHE A 225 -18.32 -44.27 -25.89
CA PHE A 225 -19.51 -43.49 -25.60
C PHE A 225 -19.18 -41.99 -25.63
N VAL A 226 -19.96 -41.21 -26.37
CA VAL A 226 -19.90 -39.74 -26.38
C VAL A 226 -21.34 -39.20 -26.26
N PRO A 227 -21.64 -38.33 -25.27
CA PRO A 227 -22.92 -37.63 -25.19
C PRO A 227 -23.22 -36.80 -26.44
N GLY A 228 -24.50 -36.59 -26.75
CA GLY A 228 -24.91 -35.91 -27.98
C GLY A 228 -24.60 -34.40 -28.03
N ASP A 229 -24.20 -33.82 -26.90
CA ASP A 229 -23.90 -32.41 -26.65
C ASP A 229 -22.40 -32.15 -26.40
N VAL A 230 -21.55 -33.17 -26.54
CA VAL A 230 -20.10 -33.06 -26.35
C VAL A 230 -19.39 -33.25 -27.69
N ASP A 231 -18.61 -32.25 -28.09
CA ASP A 231 -17.85 -32.27 -29.35
C ASP A 231 -16.51 -33.02 -29.17
N ILE A 232 -16.61 -34.36 -29.13
CA ILE A 232 -15.48 -35.30 -29.04
C ILE A 232 -15.71 -36.43 -30.06
N ALA A 233 -14.65 -36.85 -30.76
CA ALA A 233 -14.73 -37.96 -31.70
C ALA A 233 -14.94 -39.31 -30.97
N SER A 234 -16.01 -40.04 -31.34
CA SER A 234 -16.30 -41.35 -30.73
C SER A 234 -15.35 -42.47 -31.17
N ASP A 235 -14.55 -42.26 -32.21
CA ASP A 235 -13.65 -43.24 -32.84
C ASP A 235 -12.17 -42.81 -32.78
N SER A 236 -11.81 -41.95 -31.82
CA SER A 236 -10.42 -41.57 -31.52
C SER A 236 -10.18 -41.61 -30.02
N SER A 237 -9.40 -42.59 -29.56
CA SER A 237 -9.07 -42.76 -28.14
C SER A 237 -7.74 -43.49 -27.95
N ALA A 238 -7.23 -43.47 -26.72
CA ALA A 238 -6.13 -44.32 -26.29
C ALA A 238 -6.58 -45.27 -25.19
N TRP A 239 -6.14 -46.52 -25.32
CA TRP A 239 -6.49 -47.63 -24.45
C TRP A 239 -5.40 -47.84 -23.40
N LEU A 240 -5.72 -47.58 -22.14
CA LEU A 240 -4.81 -47.73 -21.00
C LEU A 240 -5.08 -49.05 -20.29
N PHE A 241 -4.29 -50.07 -20.63
CA PHE A 241 -4.51 -51.45 -20.20
C PHE A 241 -3.58 -51.84 -19.04
N ALA A 242 -4.15 -52.00 -17.85
CA ALA A 242 -3.44 -52.40 -16.64
C ALA A 242 -3.42 -53.92 -16.45
N ASN A 243 -2.28 -54.44 -16.01
CA ASN A 243 -2.03 -55.88 -15.88
C ASN A 243 -2.36 -56.46 -14.49
N GLY A 244 -3.25 -55.81 -13.72
CA GLY A 244 -3.70 -56.26 -12.39
C GLY A 244 -2.61 -56.21 -11.30
N ASN A 245 -1.82 -55.13 -11.27
CA ASN A 245 -0.67 -54.99 -10.37
C ASN A 245 -0.93 -54.08 -9.13
N GLN A 246 -2.13 -53.54 -8.95
CA GLN A 246 -2.52 -52.55 -7.91
C GLN A 246 -1.62 -51.31 -7.83
N ALA A 247 -0.84 -51.04 -8.88
CA ALA A 247 0.06 -49.90 -8.92
C ALA A 247 -0.49 -48.90 -9.93
N ASP A 248 -0.63 -47.66 -9.48
CA ASP A 248 -1.19 -46.57 -10.25
C ASP A 248 -0.36 -46.34 -11.51
N SER A 249 -1.04 -46.09 -12.62
CA SER A 249 -0.43 -45.62 -13.86
C SER A 249 -0.86 -44.18 -14.11
N THR A 250 0.10 -43.30 -14.41
CA THR A 250 -0.17 -41.87 -14.59
C THR A 250 -0.04 -41.45 -16.04
N LEU A 251 -0.91 -40.55 -16.47
CA LEU A 251 -0.79 -39.75 -17.69
C LEU A 251 -0.66 -38.29 -17.28
N GLN A 252 0.49 -37.68 -17.54
CA GLN A 252 0.71 -36.26 -17.36
C GLN A 252 0.51 -35.57 -18.70
N ILE A 253 -0.35 -34.56 -18.76
CA ILE A 253 -0.65 -33.77 -19.94
C ILE A 253 -0.16 -32.36 -19.64
N ASP A 254 0.89 -31.93 -20.32
CA ASP A 254 1.47 -30.60 -20.18
C ASP A 254 1.11 -29.73 -21.40
N PHE A 255 0.75 -28.48 -21.13
CA PHE A 255 0.49 -27.46 -22.14
C PHE A 255 1.66 -26.46 -22.18
N ALA A 256 1.96 -25.93 -23.36
CA ALA A 256 2.95 -24.89 -23.55
C ALA A 256 2.63 -24.07 -24.82
N ALA A 257 3.02 -22.80 -24.86
CA ALA A 257 2.94 -22.00 -26.07
C ALA A 257 3.84 -22.59 -27.18
N ALA A 258 3.32 -22.70 -28.39
CA ALA A 258 4.11 -23.09 -29.55
C ALA A 258 5.17 -22.01 -29.87
N GLN A 259 6.27 -22.41 -30.50
CA GLN A 259 7.37 -21.48 -30.76
C GLN A 259 6.94 -20.29 -31.63
N GLY A 260 6.89 -19.10 -31.03
CA GLY A 260 6.55 -17.84 -31.70
C GLY A 260 5.04 -17.54 -31.76
N ALA A 261 4.24 -18.25 -30.97
CA ALA A 261 2.83 -17.94 -30.74
C ALA A 261 2.66 -16.85 -29.67
N ASP A 262 1.54 -16.14 -29.74
CA ASP A 262 1.16 -15.01 -28.87
C ASP A 262 0.02 -15.44 -27.93
N VAL A 263 0.29 -16.51 -27.16
CA VAL A 263 -0.63 -17.15 -26.22
C VAL A 263 0.15 -17.53 -24.97
N THR A 264 -0.52 -17.69 -23.82
CA THR A 264 0.16 -18.16 -22.61
C THR A 264 0.57 -19.63 -22.73
N GLY A 265 1.37 -20.11 -21.77
CA GLY A 265 1.66 -21.54 -21.62
C GLY A 265 0.48 -22.36 -21.07
N GLU A 266 -0.63 -21.71 -20.76
CA GLU A 266 -1.82 -22.30 -20.14
C GLU A 266 -2.98 -22.36 -21.13
N VAL A 267 -3.93 -23.23 -20.84
CA VAL A 267 -5.15 -23.39 -21.62
C VAL A 267 -6.38 -23.32 -20.72
N GLN A 268 -7.55 -23.17 -21.32
CA GLN A 268 -8.83 -23.12 -20.61
C GLN A 268 -9.85 -24.08 -21.24
N ASP A 269 -10.97 -24.30 -20.55
CA ASP A 269 -12.11 -25.13 -20.98
C ASP A 269 -11.71 -26.53 -21.48
N VAL A 270 -10.80 -27.17 -20.76
CA VAL A 270 -10.32 -28.49 -21.12
C VAL A 270 -11.44 -29.51 -20.93
N ARG A 271 -11.68 -30.33 -21.96
CA ARG A 271 -12.68 -31.41 -21.92
C ARG A 271 -12.17 -32.70 -22.56
N PHE A 272 -12.42 -33.81 -21.88
CA PHE A 272 -12.21 -35.16 -22.42
C PHE A 272 -13.06 -36.18 -21.66
N LEU A 273 -13.21 -37.37 -22.25
CA LEU A 273 -13.97 -38.49 -21.71
C LEU A 273 -13.06 -39.62 -21.25
N ILE A 274 -13.49 -40.25 -20.18
CA ILE A 274 -12.95 -41.52 -19.69
C ILE A 274 -14.09 -42.53 -19.77
N THR A 275 -13.88 -43.65 -20.46
CA THR A 275 -14.92 -44.67 -20.68
C THR A 275 -14.41 -46.07 -20.39
N ASP A 276 -15.32 -47.04 -20.29
CA ASP A 276 -15.04 -48.42 -19.85
C ASP A 276 -14.61 -48.46 -18.37
N ILE A 277 -15.14 -47.53 -17.57
CA ILE A 277 -14.97 -47.55 -16.10
C ILE A 277 -15.91 -48.63 -15.58
N ASP A 278 -15.37 -49.77 -15.14
CA ASP A 278 -16.20 -50.87 -14.63
C ASP A 278 -15.57 -51.64 -13.45
N GLY A 279 -16.34 -52.56 -12.87
CA GLY A 279 -15.92 -53.27 -11.67
C GLY A 279 -16.53 -54.66 -11.55
N VAL A 280 -15.70 -55.71 -11.68
CA VAL A 280 -16.15 -57.09 -11.46
C VAL A 280 -15.34 -57.75 -10.36
N VAL A 281 -16.04 -58.15 -9.29
CA VAL A 281 -15.48 -58.90 -8.16
C VAL A 281 -16.17 -60.26 -8.05
N ASP A 282 -15.61 -61.25 -8.73
CA ASP A 282 -15.99 -62.66 -8.65
C ASP A 282 -14.77 -63.60 -8.54
N ALA A 283 -14.95 -64.90 -8.78
CA ALA A 283 -13.88 -65.88 -8.64
C ALA A 283 -12.88 -65.89 -9.83
N ALA A 284 -13.24 -65.27 -10.96
CA ALA A 284 -12.48 -65.22 -12.20
C ALA A 284 -11.96 -63.81 -12.51
N ASN A 285 -12.70 -62.77 -12.12
CA ASN A 285 -12.37 -61.36 -12.30
C ASN A 285 -12.36 -60.66 -10.93
N ASN A 286 -11.36 -59.83 -10.69
CA ASN A 286 -11.24 -59.08 -9.44
C ASN A 286 -10.51 -57.76 -9.75
N PHE A 287 -11.29 -56.79 -10.21
CA PHE A 287 -10.89 -55.42 -10.51
C PHE A 287 -12.03 -54.46 -10.16
N GLN A 288 -11.68 -53.19 -9.98
CA GLN A 288 -12.60 -52.08 -9.82
C GLN A 288 -11.85 -50.83 -10.25
N ASP A 289 -12.26 -50.22 -11.36
CA ASP A 289 -11.56 -49.07 -11.89
C ASP A 289 -11.76 -47.83 -11.01
N ILE A 290 -10.66 -47.14 -10.75
CA ILE A 290 -10.60 -45.90 -9.99
C ILE A 290 -9.73 -44.94 -10.79
N VAL A 291 -10.30 -43.78 -11.15
CA VAL A 291 -9.57 -42.76 -11.91
C VAL A 291 -9.65 -41.43 -11.17
N THR A 292 -8.48 -40.86 -10.88
CA THR A 292 -8.36 -39.53 -10.28
C THR A 292 -7.77 -38.56 -11.30
N VAL A 293 -8.32 -37.36 -11.39
CA VAL A 293 -7.82 -36.28 -12.26
C VAL A 293 -7.41 -35.10 -11.40
N LEU A 294 -6.19 -34.62 -11.57
CA LEU A 294 -5.67 -33.41 -10.92
C LEU A 294 -5.31 -32.40 -12.00
N ALA A 295 -5.51 -31.12 -11.73
CA ALA A 295 -5.17 -30.02 -12.64
C ALA A 295 -4.36 -28.97 -11.88
N PHE A 296 -3.40 -28.35 -12.54
CA PHE A 296 -2.53 -27.33 -11.97
C PHE A 296 -2.27 -26.18 -12.95
N ASP A 297 -2.22 -24.96 -12.44
CA ASP A 297 -1.79 -23.75 -13.16
C ASP A 297 -0.25 -23.75 -13.36
N ALA A 298 0.26 -22.69 -13.98
CA ALA A 298 1.68 -22.50 -14.27
C ALA A 298 2.55 -22.40 -13.00
N GLU A 299 2.00 -21.82 -11.93
CA GLU A 299 2.63 -21.63 -10.61
C GLU A 299 2.62 -22.93 -9.79
N GLY A 300 1.77 -23.89 -10.18
CA GLY A 300 1.63 -25.21 -9.58
C GLY A 300 0.54 -25.30 -8.50
N ASN A 301 -0.35 -24.32 -8.39
CA ASN A 301 -1.54 -24.40 -7.55
C ASN A 301 -2.57 -25.33 -8.18
N ALA A 302 -3.48 -25.87 -7.35
CA ALA A 302 -4.49 -26.82 -7.83
C ALA A 302 -5.69 -26.09 -8.45
N VAL A 303 -6.07 -26.48 -9.67
CA VAL A 303 -7.23 -25.98 -10.40
C VAL A 303 -8.42 -26.93 -10.18
N GLU A 304 -9.63 -26.40 -10.06
CA GLU A 304 -10.84 -27.21 -9.85
C GLU A 304 -11.11 -28.13 -11.06
N VAL A 305 -11.47 -29.39 -10.80
CA VAL A 305 -11.82 -30.37 -11.83
C VAL A 305 -13.28 -30.78 -11.67
N ALA A 306 -14.12 -30.38 -12.61
CA ALA A 306 -15.51 -30.81 -12.69
C ALA A 306 -15.59 -32.22 -13.33
N LEU A 307 -15.60 -33.24 -12.49
CA LEU A 307 -15.75 -34.65 -12.92
C LEU A 307 -17.20 -35.09 -12.84
N THR A 308 -17.80 -35.43 -13.97
CA THR A 308 -19.22 -35.84 -14.06
C THR A 308 -19.35 -37.27 -14.56
N ALA A 309 -19.83 -38.19 -13.71
CA ALA A 309 -20.24 -39.51 -14.17
C ALA A 309 -21.53 -39.39 -15.02
N LEU A 310 -21.49 -39.94 -16.23
CA LEU A 310 -22.61 -39.94 -17.18
C LEU A 310 -23.57 -41.12 -16.94
N GLY A 311 -23.15 -42.02 -16.05
CA GLY A 311 -23.77 -43.28 -15.69
C GLY A 311 -24.15 -43.39 -14.22
N ASN A 312 -23.98 -44.58 -13.66
CA ASN A 312 -24.26 -44.91 -12.26
C ASN A 312 -23.01 -44.93 -11.37
N ASP A 313 -21.81 -44.77 -11.93
CA ASP A 313 -20.55 -44.70 -11.19
C ASP A 313 -20.49 -43.57 -10.16
N SER A 314 -19.67 -43.77 -9.13
CA SER A 314 -19.58 -42.85 -8.00
C SER A 314 -18.45 -41.84 -8.21
N VAL A 315 -18.77 -40.54 -8.12
CA VAL A 315 -17.78 -39.46 -8.09
C VAL A 315 -17.65 -38.88 -6.67
N SER A 316 -16.42 -38.67 -6.23
CA SER A 316 -16.11 -37.99 -4.97
C SER A 316 -14.92 -37.05 -5.17
N GLY A 317 -15.18 -35.74 -5.23
CA GLY A 317 -14.19 -34.76 -5.68
C GLY A 317 -13.72 -35.11 -7.09
N ASN A 318 -12.42 -35.12 -7.31
CA ASN A 318 -11.85 -35.35 -8.64
C ASN A 318 -11.57 -36.84 -8.93
N THR A 319 -12.26 -37.75 -8.23
CA THR A 319 -12.09 -39.20 -8.40
C THR A 319 -13.41 -39.86 -8.76
N VAL A 320 -13.41 -40.62 -9.86
CA VAL A 320 -14.50 -41.53 -10.24
C VAL A 320 -14.11 -42.95 -9.84
N THR A 321 -15.05 -43.68 -9.28
CA THR A 321 -14.90 -45.08 -8.86
C THR A 321 -16.03 -45.90 -9.45
N ALA A 322 -15.65 -46.95 -10.18
CA ALA A 322 -16.58 -47.89 -10.78
C ALA A 322 -17.50 -48.52 -9.74
N LEU A 323 -18.77 -48.72 -10.08
CA LEU A 323 -19.64 -49.63 -9.35
C LEU A 323 -19.27 -51.10 -9.65
N ILE A 324 -19.83 -52.03 -8.87
CA ILE A 324 -19.59 -53.47 -9.08
C ILE A 324 -20.60 -54.02 -10.09
N ASP A 325 -20.40 -53.62 -11.33
CA ASP A 325 -21.10 -54.00 -12.56
C ASP A 325 -20.13 -54.01 -13.74
N SER A 326 -20.60 -54.55 -14.86
CA SER A 326 -19.79 -54.71 -16.07
C SER A 326 -20.35 -53.75 -17.09
N ASP A 327 -19.54 -52.76 -17.41
CA ASP A 327 -19.79 -51.77 -18.44
C ASP A 327 -18.90 -52.07 -19.65
N GLU A 328 -19.19 -51.43 -20.76
CA GLU A 328 -18.36 -51.51 -21.96
C GLU A 328 -18.10 -50.08 -22.42
N GLY A 329 -16.95 -49.81 -23.04
CA GLY A 329 -16.55 -48.45 -23.45
C GLY A 329 -17.55 -47.65 -24.31
N PHE A 330 -18.57 -48.27 -24.90
CA PHE A 330 -19.65 -47.60 -25.66
C PHE A 330 -20.93 -47.35 -24.85
N GLN A 331 -20.95 -47.64 -23.55
CA GLN A 331 -22.09 -47.45 -22.66
C GLN A 331 -21.90 -46.19 -21.81
N ALA A 332 -23.01 -45.48 -21.55
CA ALA A 332 -22.99 -44.30 -20.68
C ALA A 332 -22.69 -44.65 -19.21
N ASP A 333 -23.07 -45.87 -18.80
CA ASP A 333 -23.02 -46.33 -17.42
C ASP A 333 -21.58 -46.36 -16.87
N GLY A 334 -20.59 -46.69 -17.71
CA GLY A 334 -19.15 -46.65 -17.41
C GLY A 334 -18.39 -45.49 -18.06
N ALA A 335 -19.00 -44.30 -18.16
CA ALA A 335 -18.38 -43.12 -18.75
C ALA A 335 -18.40 -41.90 -17.80
N ALA A 336 -17.31 -41.14 -17.79
CA ALA A 336 -17.17 -39.89 -17.06
C ALA A 336 -16.62 -38.78 -17.95
N LEU A 337 -17.24 -37.59 -17.89
CA LEU A 337 -16.79 -36.37 -18.53
C LEU A 337 -15.91 -35.58 -17.56
N VAL A 338 -14.73 -35.19 -18.03
CA VAL A 338 -13.83 -34.27 -17.33
C VAL A 338 -14.00 -32.89 -17.95
N GLN A 339 -14.26 -31.87 -17.13
CA GLN A 339 -14.24 -30.46 -17.52
C GLN A 339 -13.37 -29.67 -16.54
N ILE A 340 -12.52 -28.80 -17.06
CA ILE A 340 -11.64 -27.92 -16.29
C ILE A 340 -11.69 -26.56 -16.96
N ASP A 341 -12.20 -25.55 -16.23
CA ASP A 341 -12.44 -24.22 -16.80
C ASP A 341 -11.11 -23.49 -17.07
N GLY A 342 -10.07 -23.72 -16.27
CA GLY A 342 -8.72 -23.13 -16.43
C GLY A 342 -8.54 -21.81 -15.66
N PRO A 343 -7.40 -21.11 -15.84
CA PRO A 343 -6.24 -21.51 -16.65
C PRO A 343 -5.56 -22.77 -16.10
N VAL A 344 -5.03 -23.63 -16.98
CA VAL A 344 -4.35 -24.88 -16.61
C VAL A 344 -3.10 -25.11 -17.45
N ALA A 345 -1.96 -25.32 -16.80
CA ALA A 345 -0.69 -25.67 -17.42
C ALA A 345 -0.46 -27.19 -17.47
N ARG A 346 -1.00 -27.94 -16.50
CA ARG A 346 -0.74 -29.38 -16.36
C ARG A 346 -1.94 -30.14 -15.80
N ILE A 347 -2.24 -31.30 -16.39
CA ILE A 347 -3.22 -32.27 -15.89
C ILE A 347 -2.54 -33.60 -15.59
N GLU A 348 -2.86 -34.20 -14.44
CA GLU A 348 -2.44 -35.56 -14.08
C GLU A 348 -3.67 -36.48 -13.97
N LEU A 349 -3.73 -37.49 -14.84
CA LEU A 349 -4.71 -38.58 -14.75
C LEU A 349 -4.03 -39.80 -14.11
N ILE A 350 -4.60 -40.30 -13.02
CA ILE A 350 -4.10 -41.42 -12.24
C ILE A 350 -5.11 -42.55 -12.35
N TYR A 351 -4.71 -43.68 -12.96
CA TYR A 351 -5.55 -44.87 -13.08
C TYR A 351 -5.07 -45.98 -12.15
N ASP A 352 -5.96 -46.43 -11.26
CA ASP A 352 -5.84 -47.65 -10.47
C ASP A 352 -6.94 -48.65 -10.87
N ASN A 353 -6.54 -49.88 -11.17
CA ASN A 353 -7.43 -50.99 -11.52
C ASN A 353 -8.08 -51.62 -10.25
N GLY A 354 -7.67 -51.21 -9.04
CA GLY A 354 -8.28 -51.60 -7.76
C GLY A 354 -8.15 -53.09 -7.39
N GLY A 355 -7.55 -53.89 -8.27
CA GLY A 355 -7.57 -55.35 -8.21
C GLY A 355 -6.36 -56.04 -8.82
N ASN A 356 -6.49 -57.35 -9.09
CA ASN A 356 -5.38 -58.20 -9.53
C ASN A 356 -5.62 -58.95 -10.84
N THR A 357 -6.70 -58.62 -11.54
CA THR A 357 -6.98 -59.08 -12.91
C THR A 357 -6.77 -57.95 -13.90
N GLN A 358 -6.60 -58.30 -15.17
CA GLN A 358 -6.36 -57.32 -16.23
C GLN A 358 -7.64 -56.54 -16.52
N GLN A 359 -7.53 -55.22 -16.63
CA GLN A 359 -8.60 -54.34 -17.11
C GLN A 359 -8.04 -53.02 -17.64
N ALA A 360 -8.86 -52.25 -18.33
CA ALA A 360 -8.47 -51.04 -19.01
C ALA A 360 -9.59 -50.00 -19.06
N VAL A 361 -9.18 -48.75 -19.20
CA VAL A 361 -10.06 -47.62 -19.54
C VAL A 361 -9.66 -47.03 -20.88
N TYR A 362 -10.57 -46.34 -21.55
CA TYR A 362 -10.26 -45.49 -22.70
C TYR A 362 -10.25 -44.03 -22.30
N VAL A 363 -9.26 -43.30 -22.82
CA VAL A 363 -9.18 -41.84 -22.73
C VAL A 363 -9.44 -41.28 -24.14
N SER A 364 -10.45 -40.43 -24.30
CA SER A 364 -10.74 -39.79 -25.58
C SER A 364 -9.69 -38.76 -25.97
N ASP A 365 -9.85 -38.16 -27.15
CA ASP A 365 -9.16 -36.92 -27.50
C ASP A 365 -9.38 -35.83 -26.43
N ILE A 366 -8.39 -34.95 -26.29
CA ILE A 366 -8.39 -33.85 -25.32
C ILE A 366 -8.64 -32.56 -26.08
N HIS A 367 -9.74 -31.87 -25.77
CA HIS A 367 -10.06 -30.57 -26.35
C HIS A 367 -9.81 -29.46 -25.33
N PHE A 368 -9.42 -28.29 -25.79
CA PHE A 368 -9.08 -27.14 -24.96
C PHE A 368 -9.23 -25.85 -25.77
N ALA A 369 -9.21 -24.70 -25.10
CA ALA A 369 -9.07 -23.39 -25.71
C ALA A 369 -7.77 -22.73 -25.29
N THR A 370 -7.15 -21.97 -26.18
CA THR A 370 -5.96 -21.16 -25.85
C THR A 370 -6.33 -19.99 -24.93
N VAL A 371 -5.47 -19.66 -23.97
CA VAL A 371 -5.50 -18.36 -23.30
C VAL A 371 -4.63 -17.40 -24.13
N GLN A 372 -5.26 -16.38 -24.74
CA GLN A 372 -4.57 -15.39 -25.58
C GLN A 372 -3.95 -14.30 -24.68
N THR A 373 -2.83 -13.69 -25.08
CA THR A 373 -2.12 -12.66 -24.29
C THR A 373 -2.43 -11.23 -24.76
N GLY A 374 -3.65 -10.95 -25.23
CA GLY A 374 -4.05 -9.58 -25.61
C GLY A 374 -5.16 -9.51 -26.66
N GLY A 375 -6.40 -9.87 -26.27
CA GLY A 375 -7.51 -9.97 -27.23
C GLY A 375 -8.87 -9.42 -26.79
N ASN A 376 -9.15 -9.19 -25.50
CA ASN A 376 -10.44 -8.64 -25.06
C ASN A 376 -10.33 -7.42 -24.15
N ALA A 377 -9.19 -6.72 -24.16
CA ALA A 377 -9.05 -5.40 -23.55
C ALA A 377 -10.18 -4.48 -24.05
N ASP A 378 -11.08 -4.12 -23.16
CA ASP A 378 -12.26 -3.31 -23.42
C ASP A 378 -11.95 -1.83 -23.20
N SER A 379 -12.46 -0.97 -24.08
CA SER A 379 -12.52 0.47 -23.81
C SER A 379 -13.94 0.86 -23.43
N ILE A 380 -14.13 1.48 -22.27
CA ILE A 380 -15.45 1.78 -21.72
C ILE A 380 -15.53 3.28 -21.39
N GLU A 381 -16.55 3.96 -21.92
CA GLU A 381 -16.91 5.34 -21.57
C GLU A 381 -18.31 5.36 -20.95
N ALA A 382 -18.42 5.31 -19.62
CA ALA A 382 -19.72 5.22 -18.92
C ALA A 382 -20.56 6.50 -19.05
N GLY A 383 -19.89 7.65 -19.11
CA GLY A 383 -20.50 8.91 -19.50
C GLY A 383 -20.98 9.76 -18.33
N ALA A 384 -22.29 9.90 -18.16
CA ALA A 384 -22.84 10.72 -17.09
C ALA A 384 -23.90 9.93 -16.35
N GLY A 385 -23.88 9.94 -15.03
CA GLY A 385 -24.73 9.04 -14.28
C GLY A 385 -24.11 8.69 -12.95
N ASN A 386 -24.66 7.71 -12.27
CA ASN A 386 -23.93 6.99 -11.24
C ASN A 386 -23.83 5.57 -11.76
N ASP A 387 -22.72 5.27 -12.40
CA ASP A 387 -22.56 4.12 -13.27
C ASP A 387 -21.81 3.01 -12.54
N SER A 388 -22.08 1.75 -12.90
CA SER A 388 -21.40 0.58 -12.37
C SER A 388 -20.78 -0.18 -13.52
N VAL A 389 -19.46 -0.21 -13.59
CA VAL A 389 -18.69 -0.84 -14.67
C VAL A 389 -17.94 -2.05 -14.13
N PHE A 390 -18.04 -3.17 -14.82
CA PHE A 390 -17.26 -4.38 -14.58
C PHE A 390 -16.55 -4.71 -15.90
N ALA A 391 -15.24 -4.46 -15.98
CA ALA A 391 -14.47 -4.58 -17.21
C ALA A 391 -14.03 -6.03 -17.48
N GLY A 392 -13.60 -6.74 -16.43
CA GLY A 392 -13.57 -8.20 -16.41
C GLY A 392 -12.16 -8.76 -16.41
N SER A 393 -11.70 -9.24 -17.56
CA SER A 393 -10.36 -9.81 -17.71
C SER A 393 -9.70 -9.23 -18.95
N ASP A 394 -8.36 -9.12 -18.92
CA ASP A 394 -7.50 -8.40 -19.87
C ASP A 394 -7.27 -6.94 -19.48
N ASP A 395 -6.32 -6.26 -20.15
CA ASP A 395 -5.88 -4.90 -19.82
C ASP A 395 -6.91 -3.85 -20.29
N ASP A 396 -7.85 -3.48 -19.44
CA ASP A 396 -9.00 -2.66 -19.80
C ASP A 396 -8.73 -1.15 -19.66
N THR A 397 -9.54 -0.33 -20.31
CA THR A 397 -9.54 1.13 -20.12
C THR A 397 -10.95 1.63 -19.85
N VAL A 398 -11.20 2.16 -18.66
CA VAL A 398 -12.51 2.60 -18.20
C VAL A 398 -12.50 4.08 -17.80
N ASP A 399 -13.44 4.85 -18.35
CA ASP A 399 -13.75 6.22 -17.92
C ASP A 399 -15.20 6.27 -17.37
N GLY A 400 -15.32 6.48 -16.06
CA GLY A 400 -16.59 6.65 -15.34
C GLY A 400 -17.31 7.95 -15.69
N GLY A 401 -16.55 9.01 -16.03
CA GLY A 401 -17.09 10.29 -16.45
C GLY A 401 -17.57 11.17 -15.29
N VAL A 402 -18.85 11.52 -15.24
CA VAL A 402 -19.39 12.41 -14.20
C VAL A 402 -20.46 11.74 -13.36
N GLY A 403 -20.27 11.79 -12.05
CA GLY A 403 -21.21 11.40 -11.02
C GLY A 403 -20.54 10.51 -10.00
N ASN A 404 -21.27 9.57 -9.41
CA ASN A 404 -20.69 8.70 -8.39
C ASN A 404 -20.64 7.28 -8.94
N ASP A 405 -19.48 6.90 -9.43
CA ASP A 405 -19.30 5.72 -10.25
C ASP A 405 -18.65 4.58 -9.44
N THR A 406 -18.83 3.35 -9.90
CA THR A 406 -18.22 2.15 -9.33
C THR A 406 -17.56 1.40 -10.46
N LEU A 407 -16.24 1.35 -10.47
CA LEU A 407 -15.42 0.74 -11.52
C LEU A 407 -14.67 -0.46 -10.93
N ASP A 408 -14.75 -1.60 -11.61
CA ASP A 408 -14.07 -2.85 -11.28
C ASP A 408 -13.33 -3.29 -12.56
N GLY A 409 -11.99 -3.19 -12.55
CA GLY A 409 -11.11 -3.56 -13.66
C GLY A 409 -11.06 -5.09 -13.80
N GLY A 410 -10.73 -5.78 -12.72
CA GLY A 410 -10.82 -7.21 -12.59
C GLY A 410 -9.46 -7.88 -12.66
N SER A 411 -9.04 -8.36 -13.82
CA SER A 411 -7.70 -8.96 -13.98
C SER A 411 -7.05 -8.50 -15.26
N GLY A 412 -5.80 -8.06 -15.22
CA GLY A 412 -5.13 -7.40 -16.33
C GLY A 412 -4.47 -6.12 -15.82
N ASP A 413 -3.65 -5.47 -16.65
CA ASP A 413 -3.07 -4.18 -16.29
C ASP A 413 -4.06 -3.07 -16.71
N ASP A 414 -4.98 -2.69 -15.81
CA ASP A 414 -6.13 -1.85 -16.12
C ASP A 414 -5.84 -0.34 -16.02
N SER A 415 -6.56 0.47 -16.79
CA SER A 415 -6.55 1.93 -16.69
C SER A 415 -7.94 2.47 -16.34
N LEU A 416 -8.13 2.91 -15.10
CA LEU A 416 -9.42 3.30 -14.54
C LEU A 416 -9.45 4.80 -14.20
N ILE A 417 -10.47 5.52 -14.66
CA ILE A 417 -10.67 6.95 -14.38
C ILE A 417 -12.08 7.13 -13.80
N GLY A 418 -12.18 7.54 -12.53
CA GLY A 418 -13.46 7.83 -11.87
C GLY A 418 -14.09 9.12 -12.38
N GLY A 419 -13.27 10.16 -12.53
CA GLY A 419 -13.69 11.46 -13.05
C GLY A 419 -14.32 12.34 -11.98
N GLY A 420 -15.60 12.67 -12.13
CA GLY A 420 -16.22 13.72 -11.34
C GLY A 420 -17.28 13.26 -10.36
N GLY A 421 -16.94 12.87 -9.14
CA GLY A 421 -17.88 12.85 -8.02
C GLY A 421 -17.38 12.01 -6.86
N ARG A 422 -18.13 11.02 -6.37
CA ARG A 422 -17.58 10.12 -5.36
C ARG A 422 -17.55 8.74 -5.97
N ASP A 423 -16.35 8.31 -6.29
CA ASP A 423 -16.11 7.13 -7.08
C ASP A 423 -15.52 6.02 -6.20
N LEU A 424 -15.85 4.79 -6.56
CA LEU A 424 -15.26 3.59 -6.01
C LEU A 424 -14.56 2.87 -7.16
N ILE A 425 -13.25 2.69 -7.07
CA ILE A 425 -12.42 2.09 -8.11
C ILE A 425 -11.68 0.91 -7.51
N GLU A 426 -11.82 -0.27 -8.10
CA GLU A 426 -11.11 -1.50 -7.77
C GLU A 426 -10.32 -1.92 -9.03
N GLY A 427 -8.99 -1.93 -8.97
CA GLY A 427 -8.09 -2.38 -10.04
C GLY A 427 -8.21 -3.89 -10.23
N GLY A 428 -7.82 -4.65 -9.22
CA GLY A 428 -8.02 -6.10 -9.16
C GLY A 428 -6.68 -6.84 -9.13
N THR A 429 -6.33 -7.55 -10.19
CA THR A 429 -5.03 -8.23 -10.30
C THR A 429 -4.30 -7.78 -11.56
N GLY A 430 -3.03 -7.45 -11.48
CA GLY A 430 -2.25 -6.87 -12.58
C GLY A 430 -1.62 -5.56 -12.12
N ASP A 431 -0.76 -4.96 -12.94
CA ASP A 431 -0.16 -3.67 -12.62
C ASP A 431 -1.12 -2.54 -13.06
N ASP A 432 -2.03 -2.11 -12.17
CA ASP A 432 -3.14 -1.23 -12.49
C ASP A 432 -2.80 0.26 -12.38
N THR A 433 -3.54 1.11 -13.11
CA THR A 433 -3.47 2.56 -12.98
C THR A 433 -4.86 3.16 -12.76
N ALA A 434 -5.09 3.77 -11.60
CA ALA A 434 -6.37 4.37 -11.23
C ALA A 434 -6.28 5.86 -10.89
N PHE A 435 -7.23 6.66 -11.42
CA PHE A 435 -7.36 8.09 -11.15
C PHE A 435 -8.75 8.43 -10.60
N GLY A 436 -8.83 8.94 -9.37
CA GLY A 436 -10.08 9.44 -8.78
C GLY A 436 -10.52 10.79 -9.35
N GLU A 437 -9.54 11.64 -9.70
CA GLU A 437 -9.69 13.04 -10.12
C GLU A 437 -10.43 13.95 -9.12
N GLY A 438 -11.74 13.82 -9.02
CA GLY A 438 -12.63 14.92 -8.72
C GLY A 438 -13.71 14.62 -7.69
N GLY A 439 -13.38 14.15 -6.50
CA GLY A 439 -14.25 14.32 -5.36
C GLY A 439 -13.78 13.61 -4.11
N ASN A 440 -14.44 12.58 -3.65
CA ASN A 440 -14.13 12.00 -2.33
C ASN A 440 -14.12 10.49 -2.50
N ASP A 441 -13.04 10.01 -3.08
CA ASP A 441 -12.97 8.77 -3.84
C ASP A 441 -12.37 7.65 -3.00
N THR A 442 -12.60 6.41 -3.42
CA THR A 442 -12.01 5.22 -2.80
C THR A 442 -11.40 4.36 -3.90
N LEU A 443 -10.09 4.21 -3.88
CA LEU A 443 -9.30 3.48 -4.88
C LEU A 443 -8.62 2.30 -4.19
N SER A 444 -8.67 1.13 -4.82
CA SER A 444 -7.92 -0.06 -4.42
C SER A 444 -7.17 -0.59 -5.63
N GLY A 445 -5.86 -0.78 -5.52
CA GLY A 445 -5.02 -1.39 -6.57
C GLY A 445 -5.29 -2.89 -6.64
N GLY A 446 -4.96 -3.62 -5.58
CA GLY A 446 -5.24 -5.04 -5.47
C GLY A 446 -3.96 -5.86 -5.42
N ALA A 447 -3.68 -6.65 -6.44
CA ALA A 447 -2.44 -7.44 -6.51
C ALA A 447 -1.67 -7.11 -7.78
N GLY A 448 -0.43 -6.67 -7.64
CA GLY A 448 0.40 -6.15 -8.73
C GLY A 448 1.07 -4.85 -8.28
N ASN A 449 1.85 -4.21 -9.15
CA ASN A 449 2.51 -2.95 -8.83
C ASN A 449 1.64 -1.81 -9.36
N ASP A 450 0.80 -1.26 -8.50
CA ASP A 450 -0.28 -0.38 -8.88
C ASP A 450 0.11 1.11 -8.78
N SER A 451 -0.56 1.96 -9.56
CA SER A 451 -0.41 3.41 -9.56
C SER A 451 -1.75 4.10 -9.32
N LEU A 452 -1.95 4.62 -8.11
CA LEU A 452 -3.21 5.23 -7.68
C LEU A 452 -3.05 6.74 -7.44
N ASP A 453 -3.94 7.56 -7.99
CA ASP A 453 -3.98 9.02 -7.77
C ASP A 453 -5.40 9.47 -7.40
N GLY A 454 -5.59 9.93 -6.16
CA GLY A 454 -6.88 10.43 -5.65
C GLY A 454 -7.29 11.77 -6.27
N GLY A 455 -6.32 12.58 -6.70
CA GLY A 455 -6.55 13.88 -7.32
C GLY A 455 -6.88 14.99 -6.31
N GLY A 456 -8.15 15.13 -5.92
CA GLY A 456 -8.50 16.20 -5.00
C GLY A 456 -9.79 15.99 -4.23
N ASN A 457 -9.91 16.80 -3.17
CA ASN A 457 -10.68 16.56 -1.95
C ASN A 457 -10.19 15.32 -1.20
N SER A 458 -11.00 14.74 -0.29
CA SER A 458 -10.49 13.76 0.68
C SER A 458 -10.74 12.33 0.21
N ASP A 459 -9.66 11.65 -0.12
CA ASP A 459 -9.66 10.35 -0.80
C ASP A 459 -9.10 9.23 0.09
N SER A 460 -9.40 7.98 -0.28
CA SER A 460 -8.91 6.77 0.39
C SER A 460 -8.28 5.85 -0.65
N LEU A 461 -6.98 5.60 -0.56
CA LEU A 461 -6.20 4.78 -1.48
C LEU A 461 -5.63 3.57 -0.73
N LEU A 462 -5.75 2.39 -1.32
CA LEU A 462 -5.18 1.14 -0.83
C LEU A 462 -4.38 0.50 -1.98
N GLY A 463 -3.06 0.31 -1.80
CA GLY A 463 -2.18 -0.35 -2.78
C GLY A 463 -2.53 -1.84 -2.88
N GLY A 464 -2.13 -2.61 -1.88
CA GLY A 464 -2.45 -4.03 -1.76
C GLY A 464 -1.21 -4.92 -1.70
N GLU A 465 -1.10 -5.88 -2.61
CA GLU A 465 0.09 -6.74 -2.73
C GLU A 465 0.93 -6.26 -3.93
N GLY A 466 2.19 -5.85 -3.72
CA GLY A 466 3.12 -5.43 -4.78
C GLY A 466 3.83 -4.12 -4.44
N ASP A 467 4.73 -3.66 -5.30
CA ASP A 467 5.44 -2.39 -5.09
C ASP A 467 4.59 -1.23 -5.64
N ASP A 468 3.75 -0.61 -4.81
CA ASP A 468 2.73 0.34 -5.23
C ASP A 468 3.16 1.82 -5.19
N THR A 469 2.49 2.66 -5.98
CA THR A 469 2.64 4.13 -5.96
C THR A 469 1.30 4.80 -5.71
N LEU A 470 1.17 5.48 -4.58
CA LEU A 470 -0.07 6.14 -4.15
C LEU A 470 0.13 7.66 -4.03
N ILE A 471 -0.76 8.44 -4.62
CA ILE A 471 -0.76 9.92 -4.59
C ILE A 471 -2.13 10.42 -4.08
N GLY A 472 -2.17 11.05 -2.90
CA GLY A 472 -3.39 11.61 -2.32
C GLY A 472 -3.86 12.89 -3.02
N GLY A 473 -2.94 13.81 -3.31
CA GLY A 473 -3.24 15.03 -4.06
C GLY A 473 -3.61 16.21 -3.16
N ASN A 474 -4.82 16.76 -3.29
CA ASN A 474 -5.27 17.89 -2.46
C ASN A 474 -6.41 17.48 -1.55
N GLY A 475 -6.22 17.36 -0.25
CA GLY A 475 -7.25 16.70 0.52
C GLY A 475 -7.02 16.61 2.00
N SER A 476 -7.51 15.52 2.55
CA SER A 476 -7.15 15.04 3.88
C SER A 476 -7.29 13.55 3.68
N ASP A 477 -6.24 12.98 3.13
CA ASP A 477 -6.26 11.72 2.39
C ASP A 477 -5.82 10.58 3.31
N THR A 478 -6.20 9.36 2.96
CA THR A 478 -5.76 8.15 3.66
C THR A 478 -5.16 7.19 2.65
N LEU A 479 -3.87 6.88 2.80
CA LEU A 479 -3.10 6.02 1.91
C LEU A 479 -2.58 4.84 2.74
N GLU A 480 -2.79 3.62 2.26
CA GLU A 480 -2.27 2.37 2.82
C GLU A 480 -1.55 1.62 1.70
N GLY A 481 -0.23 1.42 1.82
CA GLY A 481 0.60 0.73 0.84
C GLY A 481 0.27 -0.76 0.81
N GLY A 482 0.62 -1.47 1.88
CA GLY A 482 0.24 -2.88 2.05
C GLY A 482 1.46 -3.78 2.19
N GLU A 483 1.58 -4.76 1.30
CA GLU A 483 2.74 -5.66 1.24
C GLU A 483 3.57 -5.31 0.01
N GLY A 484 4.84 -4.95 0.18
CA GLY A 484 5.74 -4.61 -0.93
C GLY A 484 6.49 -3.32 -0.63
N ALA A 485 7.39 -2.90 -1.52
CA ALA A 485 8.15 -1.67 -1.32
C ALA A 485 7.43 -0.48 -1.93
N ASP A 486 6.62 0.21 -1.13
CA ASP A 486 5.64 1.19 -1.59
C ASP A 486 6.16 2.64 -1.61
N SER A 487 5.53 3.49 -2.42
CA SER A 487 5.78 4.92 -2.51
C SER A 487 4.49 5.73 -2.32
N LEU A 488 4.33 6.38 -1.18
CA LEU A 488 3.14 7.16 -0.80
C LEU A 488 3.45 8.67 -0.75
N ASP A 489 2.64 9.49 -1.43
CA ASP A 489 2.68 10.97 -1.38
C ASP A 489 1.31 11.54 -0.98
N GLY A 490 1.21 12.14 0.22
CA GLY A 490 -0.01 12.76 0.72
C GLY A 490 -0.37 14.09 0.05
N GLY A 491 0.61 14.83 -0.46
CA GLY A 491 0.39 16.09 -1.18
C GLY A 491 0.07 17.30 -0.29
N ILE A 492 -1.16 17.82 -0.37
CA ILE A 492 -1.60 19.01 0.37
C ILE A 492 -2.82 18.62 1.19
N GLY A 493 -2.73 18.70 2.51
CA GLY A 493 -3.84 18.20 3.28
C GLY A 493 -3.62 18.09 4.77
N SER A 494 -4.11 17.01 5.33
CA SER A 494 -3.87 16.56 6.70
C SER A 494 -4.07 15.07 6.59
N ASP A 495 -3.00 14.41 6.19
CA ASP A 495 -3.04 13.14 5.51
C ASP A 495 -2.60 12.02 6.46
N GLN A 496 -3.06 10.81 6.19
CA GLN A 496 -2.70 9.61 6.95
C GLN A 496 -2.08 8.60 5.98
N LEU A 497 -0.81 8.27 6.18
CA LEU A 497 -0.06 7.34 5.35
C LEU A 497 0.41 6.15 6.23
N ASP A 498 0.20 4.93 5.76
CA ASP A 498 0.71 3.69 6.34
C ASP A 498 1.43 2.90 5.24
N GLY A 499 2.73 2.69 5.36
CA GLY A 499 3.54 1.95 4.39
C GLY A 499 3.18 0.47 4.40
N GLY A 500 3.34 -0.16 5.57
CA GLY A 500 2.91 -1.53 5.80
C GLY A 500 4.10 -2.45 6.02
N ALA A 501 4.36 -3.34 5.07
CA ALA A 501 5.43 -4.32 5.16
C ALA A 501 6.42 -4.17 4.02
N GLU A 502 7.71 -4.36 4.35
CA GLU A 502 8.88 -4.11 3.50
C GLU A 502 9.31 -2.65 3.54
N ASN A 503 10.14 -2.21 2.59
CA ASN A 503 10.88 -0.96 2.73
C ASN A 503 10.17 0.16 1.96
N ASP A 504 9.47 1.03 2.67
CA ASP A 504 8.56 2.01 2.08
C ASP A 504 9.16 3.42 2.02
N THR A 505 8.59 4.25 1.14
CA THR A 505 8.86 5.69 1.08
C THR A 505 7.56 6.48 1.24
N LEU A 506 7.47 7.26 2.30
CA LEU A 506 6.31 8.09 2.62
C LEU A 506 6.68 9.58 2.63
N ASP A 507 5.91 10.41 1.94
CA ASP A 507 6.01 11.88 1.96
C ASP A 507 4.64 12.48 2.34
N GLY A 508 4.55 13.15 3.49
CA GLY A 508 3.33 13.80 3.96
C GLY A 508 3.00 15.09 3.21
N GLY A 509 3.99 15.72 2.59
CA GLY A 509 3.79 16.95 1.83
C GLY A 509 3.55 18.18 2.71
N ASN A 510 2.41 18.86 2.54
CA ASN A 510 2.04 20.01 3.36
C ASN A 510 0.79 19.72 4.17
N GLY A 511 0.89 19.77 5.49
CA GLY A 511 -0.26 19.98 6.33
C GLY A 511 -0.07 19.63 7.79
N THR A 512 -0.69 18.56 8.24
CA THR A 512 -0.55 18.07 9.61
C THR A 512 -0.83 16.59 9.48
N ASP A 513 0.23 15.86 9.28
CA ASP A 513 0.18 14.55 8.66
C ASP A 513 0.56 13.49 9.69
N THR A 514 0.03 12.27 9.51
CA THR A 514 0.36 11.11 10.34
C THR A 514 0.90 10.01 9.46
N LEU A 515 2.16 9.65 9.65
CA LEU A 515 2.89 8.69 8.82
C LEU A 515 3.40 7.51 9.67
N SER A 516 3.22 6.29 9.16
CA SER A 516 3.65 5.03 9.78
C SER A 516 4.39 4.21 8.73
N GLY A 517 5.66 3.87 8.95
CA GLY A 517 6.44 3.00 8.06
C GLY A 517 5.97 1.54 8.16
N GLY A 518 5.97 1.01 9.38
CA GLY A 518 5.44 -0.33 9.65
C GLY A 518 6.57 -1.32 9.94
N THR A 519 6.83 -2.26 9.04
CA THR A 519 7.96 -3.19 9.17
C THR A 519 8.85 -3.10 7.96
N GLY A 520 10.16 -2.95 8.13
CA GLY A 520 11.13 -2.79 7.05
C GLY A 520 12.02 -1.60 7.34
N ASP A 521 12.97 -1.31 6.44
CA ASP A 521 13.81 -0.12 6.57
C ASP A 521 13.19 1.02 5.77
N ASP A 522 12.44 1.90 6.45
CA ASP A 522 11.55 2.89 5.82
C ASP A 522 12.19 4.28 5.67
N LEU A 523 11.71 5.07 4.69
CA LEU A 523 12.00 6.49 4.53
C LEU A 523 10.72 7.31 4.71
N ILE A 524 10.67 8.13 5.75
CA ILE A 524 9.47 8.89 6.12
C ILE A 524 9.79 10.39 6.18
N LEU A 525 9.08 11.20 5.39
CA LEU A 525 9.24 12.65 5.28
C LEU A 525 7.94 13.34 5.70
N GLY A 526 7.95 14.14 6.77
CA GLY A 526 6.77 14.89 7.23
C GLY A 526 6.48 16.10 6.34
N GLY A 527 7.53 16.84 5.97
CA GLY A 527 7.45 17.93 5.01
C GLY A 527 7.19 19.27 5.67
N GLY A 528 5.96 19.78 5.58
CA GLY A 528 5.60 21.05 6.19
C GLY A 528 4.31 20.94 6.98
N GLY A 529 4.39 20.90 8.30
CA GLY A 529 3.22 20.70 9.12
C GLY A 529 3.59 20.51 10.58
N ASP A 530 2.61 20.36 11.46
CA ASP A 530 2.93 19.82 12.80
C ASP A 530 2.66 18.31 12.71
N ASP A 531 3.67 17.52 12.34
CA ASP A 531 3.50 16.16 11.85
C ASP A 531 3.77 15.08 12.91
N THR A 532 3.27 13.86 12.71
CA THR A 532 3.53 12.69 13.57
C THR A 532 4.03 11.52 12.74
N LEU A 533 5.27 11.11 12.97
CA LEU A 533 5.97 10.07 12.21
C LEU A 533 6.34 8.90 13.14
N SER A 534 6.14 7.68 12.67
CA SER A 534 6.57 6.44 13.32
C SER A 534 7.28 5.54 12.31
N GLY A 535 8.53 5.15 12.59
CA GLY A 535 9.28 4.18 11.77
C GLY A 535 8.67 2.80 11.89
N GLY A 536 8.83 2.17 13.07
CA GLY A 536 8.24 0.87 13.36
C GLY A 536 9.31 -0.16 13.67
N ASP A 537 9.28 -1.30 12.99
CA ASP A 537 10.31 -2.34 13.09
C ASP A 537 11.26 -2.25 11.89
N GLY A 538 12.55 -2.02 12.10
CA GLY A 538 13.58 -1.97 11.05
C GLY A 538 14.49 -0.76 11.22
N ALA A 539 15.41 -0.51 10.30
CA ALA A 539 16.34 0.62 10.39
C ALA A 539 15.82 1.81 9.58
N ASP A 540 15.06 2.68 10.25
CA ASP A 540 14.25 3.70 9.59
C ASP A 540 14.96 5.05 9.47
N THR A 541 14.53 5.86 8.50
CA THR A 541 14.96 7.25 8.34
C THR A 541 13.76 8.19 8.35
N LEU A 542 13.66 9.04 9.37
CA LEU A 542 12.57 9.98 9.59
C LEU A 542 13.07 11.43 9.51
N ASP A 543 12.39 12.30 8.78
CA ASP A 543 12.62 13.75 8.74
C ASP A 543 11.30 14.51 8.95
N GLY A 544 11.18 15.24 10.07
CA GLY A 544 9.99 16.04 10.40
C GLY A 544 9.80 17.22 9.45
N GLY A 545 10.91 17.84 9.02
CA GLY A 545 10.88 18.95 8.08
C GLY A 545 10.69 20.31 8.77
N ASN A 546 9.63 21.03 8.44
CA ASN A 546 9.34 22.31 9.10
C ASN A 546 8.21 22.14 10.09
N ASN A 547 8.17 23.03 11.08
CA ASN A 547 7.15 23.15 12.12
C ASN A 547 7.39 22.18 13.30
N SER A 548 6.39 21.91 14.15
CA SER A 548 6.64 21.20 15.41
C SER A 548 6.19 19.75 15.30
N ASP A 549 7.15 18.83 15.24
CA ASP A 549 6.93 17.45 14.85
C ASP A 549 7.13 16.46 16.01
N VAL A 550 6.53 15.28 15.86
CA VAL A 550 6.70 14.14 16.78
C VAL A 550 7.21 12.94 15.98
N LEU A 551 8.42 12.50 16.27
CA LEU A 551 9.09 11.39 15.59
C LEU A 551 9.37 10.26 16.59
N SER A 552 9.06 9.02 16.18
CA SER A 552 9.40 7.80 16.92
C SER A 552 10.09 6.82 15.97
N GLY A 553 11.34 6.44 16.25
CA GLY A 553 12.09 5.45 15.46
C GLY A 553 11.44 4.08 15.58
N GLY A 554 11.50 3.50 16.78
CA GLY A 554 10.81 2.25 17.07
C GLY A 554 11.79 1.17 17.47
N ALA A 555 11.95 0.13 16.67
CA ALA A 555 12.87 -0.96 16.92
C ALA A 555 13.83 -1.12 15.74
N GLY A 556 15.12 -0.95 15.98
CA GLY A 556 16.16 -1.02 14.96
C GLY A 556 17.15 0.12 15.15
N ASP A 557 18.07 0.30 14.21
CA ASP A 557 19.07 1.36 14.30
C ASP A 557 18.61 2.55 13.45
N ASP A 558 17.88 3.48 14.05
CA ASP A 558 17.11 4.51 13.32
C ASP A 558 17.87 5.83 13.13
N VAL A 559 17.43 6.64 12.16
CA VAL A 559 17.92 8.00 11.91
C VAL A 559 16.76 8.99 11.94
N LEU A 560 16.74 9.90 12.92
CA LEU A 560 15.67 10.88 13.11
C LEU A 560 16.22 12.32 12.99
N SER A 561 15.55 13.15 12.18
CA SER A 561 15.81 14.58 12.01
C SER A 561 14.55 15.37 12.36
N GLY A 562 14.59 16.24 13.37
CA GLY A 562 13.47 17.13 13.74
C GLY A 562 13.26 18.25 12.73
N GLY A 563 14.35 18.77 12.16
CA GLY A 563 14.27 19.82 11.15
C GLY A 563 14.19 21.22 11.78
N THR A 564 13.11 21.97 11.56
CA THR A 564 12.94 23.29 12.16
C THR A 564 11.66 23.40 12.96
N GLY A 565 11.73 23.79 14.22
CA GLY A 565 10.56 24.18 15.00
C GLY A 565 10.73 23.87 16.48
N ARG A 566 9.95 22.93 16.98
CA ARG A 566 10.09 22.42 18.35
C ARG A 566 9.63 21.00 18.27
N ASP A 567 10.59 20.10 18.31
CA ASP A 567 10.36 18.73 17.90
C ASP A 567 10.51 17.80 19.09
N THR A 568 9.82 16.67 19.01
CA THR A 568 9.91 15.59 20.00
C THR A 568 10.36 14.33 19.31
N LEU A 569 11.58 13.89 19.59
CA LEU A 569 12.18 12.70 19.00
C LEU A 569 12.33 11.61 20.07
N ASP A 570 11.95 10.39 19.73
CA ASP A 570 12.18 9.18 20.54
C ASP A 570 12.85 8.13 19.65
N GLY A 571 14.12 7.79 19.95
CA GLY A 571 14.85 6.79 19.16
C GLY A 571 14.22 5.40 19.26
N GLY A 572 13.75 5.04 20.47
CA GLY A 572 13.24 3.70 20.71
C GLY A 572 14.38 2.74 21.05
N ALA A 573 14.36 1.55 20.45
CA ALA A 573 15.24 0.45 20.78
C ALA A 573 16.23 0.15 19.66
N GLY A 574 17.50 0.39 19.91
CA GLY A 574 18.61 0.08 19.02
C GLY A 574 19.63 1.19 19.10
N ALA A 575 20.57 1.25 18.16
CA ALA A 575 21.61 2.27 18.17
C ALA A 575 21.25 3.43 17.24
N ASP A 576 20.49 4.38 17.77
CA ASP A 576 19.85 5.42 16.97
C ASP A 576 20.71 6.67 16.76
N VAL A 577 20.40 7.45 15.73
CA VAL A 577 20.97 8.78 15.46
C VAL A 577 19.85 9.82 15.46
N LEU A 578 19.87 10.72 16.44
CA LEU A 578 18.88 11.78 16.58
C LEU A 578 19.52 13.16 16.36
N ASP A 579 18.87 14.01 15.56
CA ASP A 579 19.23 15.42 15.35
C ASP A 579 17.99 16.29 15.56
N GLY A 580 17.98 17.14 16.60
CA GLY A 580 16.85 18.03 16.90
C GLY A 580 16.66 19.10 15.84
N GLY A 581 17.76 19.71 15.39
CA GLY A 581 17.76 20.73 14.33
C GLY A 581 17.64 22.16 14.88
N ASP A 582 16.80 23.00 14.28
CA ASP A 582 16.56 24.36 14.73
C ASP A 582 15.33 24.37 15.66
N GLY A 583 15.46 24.63 16.96
CA GLY A 583 14.30 24.56 17.85
C GLY A 583 14.64 24.44 19.32
N ASP A 584 13.61 24.44 20.18
CA ASP A 584 13.83 24.03 21.58
C ASP A 584 13.31 22.59 21.72
N ASP A 585 14.14 21.59 21.44
CA ASP A 585 13.69 20.23 21.15
C ASP A 585 13.73 19.31 22.37
N SER A 586 13.03 18.17 22.26
CA SER A 586 12.99 17.13 23.29
C SER A 586 13.38 15.79 22.70
N LEU A 587 14.57 15.30 23.05
CA LEU A 587 15.14 14.06 22.54
C LEU A 587 15.15 12.98 23.64
N THR A 588 14.49 11.86 23.38
CA THR A 588 14.52 10.66 24.24
C THR A 588 15.49 9.65 23.65
N VAL A 589 16.48 9.23 24.44
CA VAL A 589 17.60 8.39 23.97
C VAL A 589 17.77 7.11 24.79
N GLY A 590 18.05 6.01 24.10
CA GLY A 590 18.32 4.66 24.57
C GLY A 590 19.81 4.30 24.60
N GLY A 591 20.11 3.00 24.72
CA GLY A 591 21.48 2.48 24.75
C GLY A 591 22.06 2.33 23.35
N GLY A 592 23.24 2.91 23.09
CA GLY A 592 23.87 2.91 21.76
C GLY A 592 23.71 4.21 20.98
N ASP A 593 22.73 5.04 21.37
CA ASP A 593 22.33 6.23 20.62
C ASP A 593 23.41 7.31 20.52
N THR A 594 23.30 8.11 19.47
CA THR A 594 23.97 9.40 19.29
C THR A 594 22.94 10.50 19.04
N ALA A 595 22.85 11.49 19.94
CA ALA A 595 21.91 12.59 19.82
C ALA A 595 22.59 13.97 19.76
N THR A 596 22.11 14.83 18.87
CA THR A 596 22.49 16.24 18.75
C THR A 596 21.24 17.12 18.94
N GLY A 597 21.34 18.18 19.73
CA GLY A 597 20.24 19.12 19.98
C GLY A 597 20.10 20.11 18.83
N GLY A 598 21.16 20.86 18.54
CA GLY A 598 21.22 21.78 17.39
C GLY A 598 21.18 23.26 17.80
N GLU A 599 20.31 24.06 17.19
CA GLU A 599 20.08 25.46 17.60
C GLU A 599 18.94 25.58 18.59
N GLY A 600 19.18 26.03 19.83
CA GLY A 600 18.12 26.44 20.75
C GLY A 600 18.39 25.97 22.17
N ASP A 601 17.34 25.78 22.98
CA ASP A 601 17.46 25.27 24.34
C ASP A 601 16.86 23.85 24.45
N ASP A 602 17.69 22.82 24.31
CA ASP A 602 17.25 21.42 24.13
C ASP A 602 17.18 20.61 25.42
N LEU A 603 16.33 19.57 25.40
CA LEU A 603 16.13 18.63 26.50
C LEU A 603 16.43 17.19 26.05
N PHE A 604 17.45 16.59 26.63
CA PHE A 604 17.76 15.17 26.49
C PHE A 604 17.24 14.37 27.68
N ILE A 605 16.54 13.28 27.42
CA ILE A 605 15.97 12.39 28.44
C ILE A 605 16.43 10.96 28.16
N LEU A 606 17.05 10.29 29.14
CA LEU A 606 17.36 8.87 28.98
C LEU A 606 16.09 8.02 29.15
N ASP A 607 15.80 7.12 28.21
CA ASP A 607 14.74 6.12 28.37
C ASP A 607 15.25 4.86 29.08
N PRO A 608 14.78 4.56 30.31
CA PRO A 608 15.20 3.36 31.02
C PRO A 608 14.72 2.05 30.38
N ALA A 609 13.73 2.08 29.48
CA ALA A 609 13.23 0.87 28.83
C ALA A 609 14.11 0.44 27.63
N ALA A 610 14.73 1.40 26.94
CA ALA A 610 15.66 1.20 25.84
C ALA A 610 17.14 1.03 26.23
N LEU A 611 17.49 1.02 27.52
CA LEU A 611 18.87 0.78 27.95
C LEU A 611 19.26 -0.71 27.85
N ASP A 612 20.37 -0.98 27.17
CA ASP A 612 20.89 -2.33 26.93
C ASP A 612 22.37 -2.55 27.38
N GLY A 613 23.04 -1.49 27.82
CA GLY A 613 24.45 -1.49 28.23
C GLY A 613 25.39 -0.77 27.28
N ASP A 614 24.94 -0.45 26.06
CA ASP A 614 25.77 0.17 25.04
C ASP A 614 25.89 1.70 25.23
N PRO A 615 27.04 2.29 24.85
CA PRO A 615 27.36 3.67 25.20
C PRO A 615 26.50 4.68 24.44
N ILE A 616 26.10 5.75 25.13
CA ILE A 616 25.28 6.84 24.60
C ILE A 616 26.17 8.07 24.34
N THR A 617 25.97 8.79 23.24
CA THR A 617 26.65 10.05 22.94
C THR A 617 25.65 11.19 22.79
N ILE A 618 25.90 12.32 23.46
CA ILE A 618 25.01 13.48 23.46
C ILE A 618 25.82 14.75 23.18
N VAL A 619 25.32 15.59 22.29
CA VAL A 619 25.84 16.93 22.03
C VAL A 619 24.67 17.89 22.10
N GLY A 620 24.70 18.88 22.97
CA GLY A 620 23.65 19.90 23.01
C GLY A 620 23.67 20.78 21.76
N GLY A 621 24.48 21.82 21.78
CA GLY A 621 24.56 22.82 20.73
C GLY A 621 25.30 24.03 21.28
N GLU A 622 25.51 25.08 20.46
CA GLU A 622 26.08 26.36 20.96
C GLU A 622 25.44 27.58 20.26
N THR A 623 24.42 27.36 19.44
CA THR A 623 23.76 28.37 18.59
C THR A 623 22.29 28.50 18.99
N GLY A 624 21.67 29.67 18.79
CA GLY A 624 20.27 29.87 19.17
C GLY A 624 19.97 30.02 20.68
N GLU A 625 20.87 29.61 21.56
CA GLU A 625 20.63 29.49 23.01
C GLU A 625 20.21 30.77 23.77
N THR A 626 19.29 30.58 24.72
CA THR A 626 18.96 31.56 25.76
C THR A 626 19.22 31.06 27.19
N ALA A 627 18.96 29.78 27.44
CA ALA A 627 19.14 29.08 28.70
C ALA A 627 20.16 27.93 28.62
N GLY A 628 20.45 27.46 27.41
CA GLY A 628 21.32 26.32 27.10
C GLY A 628 20.65 24.98 27.38
N ASP A 629 21.36 23.91 27.08
CA ASP A 629 20.82 22.56 26.97
C ASP A 629 20.76 21.84 28.31
N THR A 630 19.85 20.86 28.41
CA THR A 630 19.56 20.11 29.63
C THR A 630 19.61 18.61 29.39
N LEU A 631 20.45 17.90 30.16
CA LEU A 631 20.47 16.44 30.21
C LEU A 631 19.79 15.90 31.48
N ASP A 632 18.67 15.19 31.31
CA ASP A 632 17.97 14.44 32.37
C ASP A 632 18.30 12.94 32.30
N PHE A 633 19.14 12.48 33.21
CA PHE A 633 19.47 11.05 33.37
C PHE A 633 18.28 10.17 33.80
N ASN A 634 17.09 10.74 34.04
CA ASN A 634 15.85 10.03 34.35
C ASN A 634 15.98 9.02 35.52
N GLY A 635 16.83 9.36 36.50
CA GLY A 635 17.12 8.52 37.67
C GLY A 635 18.05 7.34 37.43
N GLN A 636 18.62 7.17 36.24
CA GLN A 636 19.51 6.06 35.88
C GLN A 636 20.99 6.31 36.20
N LEU A 637 21.35 7.53 36.62
CA LEU A 637 22.73 7.87 36.93
C LEU A 637 23.29 7.04 38.10
N LEU A 638 24.41 6.34 37.88
CA LEU A 638 25.21 5.78 38.98
C LEU A 638 25.81 6.93 39.77
N GLN A 639 25.42 7.05 41.04
CA GLN A 639 25.79 8.20 41.85
C GLN A 639 27.31 8.42 41.91
N GLY A 640 27.76 9.60 41.46
CA GLY A 640 29.16 10.01 41.47
C GLY A 640 29.99 9.53 40.27
N SER A 641 29.36 8.96 39.24
CA SER A 641 30.03 8.48 38.04
C SER A 641 30.46 9.58 37.06
N ILE A 642 29.94 10.81 37.19
CA ILE A 642 30.20 11.88 36.23
C ILE A 642 31.65 12.38 36.28
N VAL A 643 32.38 12.17 35.19
CA VAL A 643 33.74 12.66 34.94
C VAL A 643 33.70 13.72 33.84
N TYR A 644 33.90 14.99 34.17
CA TYR A 644 34.00 16.04 33.15
C TYR A 644 35.37 16.05 32.44
N SER A 645 35.36 16.32 31.14
CA SER A 645 36.52 16.25 30.24
C SER A 645 36.94 17.60 29.66
N ASN A 646 36.04 18.61 29.59
CA ASN A 646 36.34 19.90 28.97
C ASN A 646 36.99 20.92 29.91
N THR A 647 37.80 21.80 29.30
CA THR A 647 38.63 22.86 29.91
C THR A 647 38.41 24.24 29.26
N ASP A 648 37.36 24.41 28.45
CA ASP A 648 37.05 25.66 27.75
C ASP A 648 35.80 26.30 28.38
N ASP A 649 35.99 27.45 29.02
CA ASP A 649 35.03 28.15 29.88
C ASP A 649 34.47 29.42 29.22
N ALA A 650 34.64 29.55 27.91
CA ALA A 650 34.33 30.77 27.18
C ALA A 650 32.86 30.88 26.71
N ALA A 651 32.15 29.75 26.54
CA ALA A 651 30.78 29.72 26.01
C ALA A 651 29.73 29.29 27.04
N GLY A 652 29.83 28.12 27.68
CA GLY A 652 28.89 27.79 28.77
C GLY A 652 28.80 26.32 29.16
N GLY A 653 29.05 25.41 28.22
CA GLY A 653 28.68 24.01 28.36
C GLY A 653 29.63 23.08 29.10
N PHE A 654 29.05 22.08 29.77
CA PHE A 654 29.77 20.97 30.39
C PHE A 654 29.93 19.81 29.42
N SER A 655 31.16 19.28 29.29
CA SER A 655 31.41 18.00 28.60
C SER A 655 32.03 16.97 29.54
N GLY A 656 31.70 15.69 29.35
CA GLY A 656 32.16 14.62 30.21
C GLY A 656 31.62 13.24 29.83
N THR A 657 31.79 12.31 30.76
CA THR A 657 31.21 10.98 30.72
C THR A 657 30.47 10.69 32.03
N ALA A 658 29.41 9.92 32.00
CA ALA A 658 28.68 9.42 33.16
C ALA A 658 28.43 7.91 33.01
N GLU A 659 28.46 7.16 34.11
CA GLU A 659 28.05 5.75 34.15
C GLU A 659 26.63 5.66 34.73
N LEU A 660 25.79 4.82 34.14
CA LEU A 660 24.42 4.54 34.59
C LEU A 660 24.39 3.32 35.52
N LEU A 661 23.25 3.03 36.13
CA LEU A 661 23.06 1.96 37.12
C LEU A 661 23.26 0.55 36.55
N ASP A 662 23.04 0.37 35.25
CA ASP A 662 23.24 -0.86 34.48
C ASP A 662 24.68 -1.03 33.97
N GLY A 663 25.50 0.04 34.00
CA GLY A 663 26.88 0.08 33.51
C GLY A 663 27.06 0.85 32.19
N THR A 664 25.97 1.32 31.57
CA THR A 664 25.99 2.14 30.35
C THR A 664 26.82 3.41 30.55
N ILE A 665 27.62 3.78 29.55
CA ILE A 665 28.43 5.01 29.59
C ILE A 665 27.81 6.07 28.68
N VAL A 666 27.41 7.20 29.26
CA VAL A 666 26.94 8.38 28.54
C VAL A 666 28.09 9.35 28.37
N THR A 667 28.46 9.68 27.15
CA THR A 667 29.40 10.77 26.81
C THR A 667 28.59 11.98 26.39
N PHE A 668 28.82 13.14 26.99
CA PHE A 668 28.07 14.37 26.68
C PHE A 668 28.99 15.57 26.48
N SER A 669 28.54 16.56 25.71
CA SER A 669 29.16 17.87 25.52
C SER A 669 28.13 18.98 25.36
N GLU A 670 28.52 20.22 25.67
CA GLU A 670 27.69 21.43 25.56
C GLU A 670 26.34 21.35 26.32
N ILE A 671 26.37 21.37 27.66
CA ILE A 671 25.17 21.29 28.55
C ILE A 671 25.27 22.32 29.72
N GLU A 672 24.22 23.11 30.07
CA GLU A 672 24.35 24.35 30.88
C GLU A 672 23.81 24.39 32.35
N THR A 673 22.76 23.65 32.80
CA THR A 673 21.97 24.05 34.02
C THR A 673 21.75 23.05 35.20
N ILE A 674 21.88 23.51 36.50
CA ILE A 674 21.58 22.86 37.86
C ILE A 674 21.10 23.90 39.02
N ILE A 675 20.33 23.57 40.13
CA ILE A 675 19.36 24.33 41.10
C ILE A 675 19.80 25.33 42.32
N CYS A 676 19.08 26.48 42.77
CA CYS A 676 19.41 27.48 43.95
C CYS A 676 18.35 28.52 44.69
N PHE A 677 18.59 29.33 45.81
CA PHE A 677 17.67 30.36 46.54
C PHE A 677 18.07 31.88 46.50
N VAL A 678 17.23 32.94 46.68
CA VAL A 678 17.65 34.41 46.63
C VAL A 678 17.95 35.10 47.99
N ALA A 679 18.87 36.08 48.03
CA ALA A 679 19.18 36.94 49.20
C ALA A 679 17.97 37.75 49.75
N GLY A 680 17.89 37.90 51.08
CA GLY A 680 16.78 38.53 51.79
C GLY A 680 15.63 37.59 52.18
N THR A 681 15.53 36.42 51.53
CA THR A 681 14.62 35.33 51.92
C THR A 681 14.94 34.88 53.34
N ARG A 682 13.95 34.80 54.24
CA ARG A 682 14.18 34.36 55.62
C ARG A 682 13.83 32.91 55.84
N ILE A 683 14.69 32.23 56.58
CA ILE A 683 14.50 30.85 56.99
C ILE A 683 14.06 30.81 58.45
N ALA A 684 13.12 29.92 58.76
CA ALA A 684 12.61 29.74 60.11
C ALA A 684 13.69 29.18 61.06
N THR A 685 13.85 29.81 62.23
CA THR A 685 14.78 29.38 63.30
C THR A 685 14.08 29.37 64.67
N PRO A 686 14.63 28.72 65.70
CA PRO A 686 14.07 28.70 67.07
C PRO A 686 13.88 30.08 67.71
N HIS A 687 14.59 31.10 67.20
CA HIS A 687 14.56 32.47 67.71
C HIS A 687 13.78 33.43 66.80
N GLY A 688 13.01 32.88 65.86
CA GLY A 688 12.27 33.61 64.83
C GLY A 688 12.96 33.58 63.46
N PRO A 689 12.26 33.95 62.37
CA PRO A 689 12.82 33.93 61.02
C PRO A 689 14.03 34.85 60.87
N ARG A 690 15.10 34.36 60.22
CA ARG A 690 16.35 35.10 59.94
C ARG A 690 16.64 35.08 58.46
N ALA A 691 17.17 36.19 57.92
CA ALA A 691 17.51 36.28 56.50
C ALA A 691 18.63 35.30 56.13
N VAL A 692 18.52 34.67 54.96
CA VAL A 692 19.40 33.57 54.52
C VAL A 692 20.87 33.96 54.52
N GLU A 693 21.17 35.19 54.13
CA GLU A 693 22.53 35.75 54.11
C GLU A 693 23.11 36.00 55.51
N THR A 694 22.29 35.96 56.57
CA THR A 694 22.71 36.11 57.98
C THR A 694 22.90 34.79 58.71
N LEU A 695 22.48 33.67 58.11
CA LEU A 695 22.63 32.34 58.67
C LEU A 695 24.07 31.86 58.52
N ARG A 696 24.56 31.12 59.52
CA ARG A 696 25.91 30.57 59.55
C ARG A 696 25.85 29.10 59.91
N GLU A 697 26.91 28.37 59.57
CA GLU A 697 27.12 26.99 60.01
C GLU A 697 26.91 26.87 61.54
N GLY A 698 26.15 25.85 61.95
CA GLY A 698 25.77 25.60 63.34
C GLY A 698 24.50 26.33 63.82
N ASP A 699 24.00 27.34 63.09
CA ASP A 699 22.69 27.92 63.37
C ASP A 699 21.60 26.84 63.19
N LEU A 700 20.63 26.79 64.12
CA LEU A 700 19.51 25.85 64.03
C LEU A 700 18.42 26.42 63.11
N VAL A 701 18.00 25.63 62.13
CA VAL A 701 16.82 25.90 61.30
C VAL A 701 15.71 24.90 61.61
N LEU A 702 14.48 25.34 61.41
CA LEU A 702 13.31 24.48 61.55
C LEU A 702 13.12 23.70 60.25
N THR A 703 13.23 22.38 60.34
CA THR A 703 12.87 21.44 59.29
C THR A 703 11.51 20.84 59.59
N ARG A 704 10.82 20.42 58.54
CA ARG A 704 9.51 19.77 58.66
C ARG A 704 9.64 18.28 58.99
N ASP A 705 10.69 17.66 58.47
CA ASP A 705 10.90 16.21 58.54
C ASP A 705 11.52 15.78 59.88
N ALA A 706 12.46 16.55 60.42
CA ALA A 706 13.26 16.12 61.55
C ALA A 706 13.42 17.17 62.68
N GLY A 707 12.55 18.19 62.70
CA GLY A 707 12.54 19.23 63.71
C GLY A 707 13.71 20.21 63.59
N LEU A 708 14.33 20.61 64.70
CA LEU A 708 15.44 21.56 64.66
C LEU A 708 16.73 20.87 64.20
N ARG A 709 17.29 21.31 63.07
CA ARG A 709 18.55 20.80 62.52
C ARG A 709 19.60 21.92 62.39
N PRO A 710 20.88 21.65 62.69
CA PRO A 710 21.95 22.61 62.49
C PRO A 710 22.29 22.73 61.01
N ILE A 711 22.52 23.96 60.53
CA ILE A 711 23.09 24.21 59.22
C ILE A 711 24.51 23.65 59.18
N ARG A 712 24.81 22.83 58.18
CA ARG A 712 26.15 22.27 57.97
C ARG A 712 26.98 23.10 57.03
N TRP A 713 26.35 23.77 56.09
CA TRP A 713 27.03 24.63 55.16
C TRP A 713 26.09 25.67 54.55
N THR A 714 26.67 26.80 54.17
CA THR A 714 26.00 27.88 53.45
C THR A 714 26.84 28.30 52.25
N GLY A 715 26.27 28.33 51.05
CA GLY A 715 26.92 28.83 49.84
C GLY A 715 26.27 30.09 49.29
N ARG A 716 26.97 30.80 48.41
CA ARG A 716 26.38 31.90 47.64
C ARG A 716 26.97 32.03 46.24
N ARG A 717 26.18 32.53 45.29
CA ARG A 717 26.59 32.81 43.91
C ARG A 717 25.91 34.09 43.42
N ASP A 718 26.68 35.00 42.82
CA ASP A 718 26.14 36.21 42.19
C ASP A 718 25.95 35.98 40.69
N VAL A 719 24.72 36.13 40.18
CA VAL A 719 24.38 35.97 38.76
C VAL A 719 23.69 37.22 38.21
N ALA A 720 23.71 37.41 36.90
CA ALA A 720 22.93 38.45 36.24
C ALA A 720 21.49 37.96 36.04
N ALA A 721 20.47 38.75 36.39
CA ALA A 721 19.08 38.37 36.19
C ALA A 721 18.65 38.47 34.72
N ARG A 722 19.00 37.47 33.90
CA ARG A 722 18.46 37.27 32.53
C ARG A 722 17.21 36.39 32.60
N ALA A 723 16.31 36.46 31.63
CA ALA A 723 14.94 35.92 31.71
C ALA A 723 14.85 34.49 32.32
N SER A 724 15.64 33.53 31.82
CA SER A 724 15.72 32.14 32.28
C SER A 724 16.27 31.98 33.70
N GLN A 725 17.16 32.88 34.14
CA GLN A 725 17.79 32.92 35.46
C GLN A 725 17.12 33.90 36.45
N ALA A 726 16.12 34.67 36.00
CA ALA A 726 15.41 35.64 36.82
C ALA A 726 14.62 34.92 37.93
N PRO A 727 14.65 35.41 39.17
CA PRO A 727 14.05 34.69 40.27
C PRO A 727 12.54 34.64 40.15
N VAL A 728 12.00 33.50 40.55
CA VAL A 728 10.57 33.33 40.75
C VAL A 728 10.20 33.93 42.11
N THR A 729 9.23 34.84 42.09
CA THR A 729 8.67 35.51 43.26
C THR A 729 7.28 34.95 43.54
N ILE A 730 7.14 34.22 44.65
CA ILE A 730 5.87 33.72 45.15
C ILE A 730 5.35 34.76 46.14
N ARG A 731 4.32 35.51 45.74
CA ARG A 731 3.68 36.52 46.59
C ARG A 731 3.05 35.89 47.82
N ALA A 732 2.90 36.69 48.89
CA ALA A 732 2.17 36.30 50.08
C ALA A 732 0.80 35.69 49.74
N GLY A 733 0.53 34.48 50.22
CA GLY A 733 -0.69 33.72 49.92
C GLY A 733 -0.73 32.98 48.57
N GLY A 734 0.35 33.00 47.79
CA GLY A 734 0.45 32.26 46.51
C GLY A 734 0.56 30.75 46.65
N ILE A 735 1.22 30.27 47.71
CA ILE A 735 1.26 28.87 48.11
C ILE A 735 0.67 28.76 49.52
N TRP A 736 -0.01 27.64 49.82
CA TRP A 736 -0.62 27.43 51.14
C TRP A 736 0.42 27.57 52.26
N GLY A 737 0.10 28.38 53.27
CA GLY A 737 1.01 28.70 54.37
C GLY A 737 1.94 29.90 54.12
N ASN A 738 2.08 30.36 52.88
CA ASN A 738 2.92 31.50 52.55
C ASN A 738 2.33 32.81 53.11
N ARG A 739 3.05 33.50 54.01
CA ARG A 739 2.58 34.75 54.61
C ARG A 739 3.27 35.99 54.06
N ARG A 740 4.29 35.83 53.23
CA ARG A 740 5.15 36.89 52.70
C ARG A 740 5.67 36.55 51.31
N ASP A 741 6.39 37.47 50.68
CA ASP A 741 6.94 37.19 49.35
C ASP A 741 8.21 36.33 49.49
N LEU A 742 8.24 35.18 48.82
CA LEU A 742 9.39 34.28 48.73
C LEU A 742 10.04 34.43 47.36
N ARG A 743 11.38 34.53 47.31
CA ARG A 743 12.14 34.60 46.06
C ARG A 743 13.16 33.47 45.98
N VAL A 744 13.09 32.70 44.89
CA VAL A 744 13.93 31.51 44.65
C VAL A 744 14.43 31.47 43.21
N SER A 745 15.39 30.59 42.91
CA SER A 745 15.75 30.37 41.50
C SER A 745 14.64 29.62 40.77
N PRO A 746 14.55 29.77 39.44
CA PRO A 746 13.61 29.03 38.60
C PRO A 746 13.61 27.52 38.84
N MET A 747 14.78 26.93 39.06
CA MET A 747 14.91 25.49 39.28
C MET A 747 14.72 25.07 40.74
N HIS A 748 14.54 26.01 41.66
CA HIS A 748 14.38 25.71 43.08
C HIS A 748 13.08 24.95 43.34
N ARG A 749 13.14 23.82 44.02
CA ARG A 749 11.95 23.00 44.25
C ARG A 749 11.21 23.40 45.52
N LEU A 750 9.92 23.64 45.36
CA LEU A 750 8.96 23.96 46.40
C LEU A 750 8.14 22.71 46.69
N LEU A 751 7.78 22.51 47.94
CA LEU A 751 6.91 21.40 48.27
C LEU A 751 5.44 21.78 48.12
N VAL A 752 4.73 21.03 47.29
CA VAL A 752 3.28 21.08 47.15
C VAL A 752 2.68 19.93 47.93
N ALA A 753 1.94 20.25 49.00
CA ALA A 753 1.35 19.28 49.92
C ALA A 753 -0.14 19.61 50.14
N ASP A 754 -0.90 19.66 49.04
CA ASP A 754 -2.34 19.87 49.04
C ASP A 754 -3.06 18.75 48.28
N TRP A 755 -4.40 18.85 48.17
CA TRP A 755 -5.20 17.83 47.50
C TRP A 755 -4.83 17.62 46.02
N ARG A 756 -4.19 18.60 45.38
CA ARG A 756 -3.76 18.50 43.98
C ARG A 756 -2.60 17.53 43.85
N ALA A 757 -1.68 17.51 44.81
CA ALA A 757 -0.59 16.53 44.81
C ALA A 757 -1.13 15.08 44.79
N GLN A 758 -2.12 14.82 45.66
CA GLN A 758 -2.74 13.50 45.77
C GLN A 758 -3.58 13.13 44.54
N LEU A 759 -4.25 14.10 43.92
CA LEU A 759 -5.08 13.87 42.74
C LEU A 759 -4.26 13.69 41.46
N LEU A 760 -3.22 14.51 41.29
CA LEU A 760 -2.43 14.56 40.05
C LEU A 760 -1.28 13.55 40.03
N PHE A 761 -0.71 13.19 41.19
CA PHE A 761 0.49 12.34 41.25
C PHE A 761 0.31 11.11 42.13
N GLY A 762 -0.86 10.90 42.74
CA GLY A 762 -1.09 9.80 43.68
C GLY A 762 -0.34 9.92 45.02
N GLU A 763 0.42 11.00 45.22
CA GLU A 763 1.28 11.23 46.38
C GLU A 763 0.71 12.34 47.27
N PRO A 764 0.78 12.22 48.61
CA PRO A 764 0.25 13.25 49.51
C PRO A 764 1.05 14.56 49.47
N GLU A 765 2.29 14.53 48.96
CA GLU A 765 3.14 15.70 48.77
C GLU A 765 4.27 15.45 47.75
N VAL A 766 4.58 16.46 46.93
CA VAL A 766 5.59 16.39 45.86
C VAL A 766 6.48 17.64 45.84
N LEU A 767 7.73 17.51 45.39
CA LEU A 767 8.66 18.62 45.19
C LEU A 767 8.63 19.08 43.73
N VAL A 768 8.35 20.36 43.48
CA VAL A 768 8.11 20.92 42.14
C VAL A 768 8.99 22.15 41.90
N PRO A 769 9.71 22.25 40.76
CA PRO A 769 10.50 23.43 40.42
C PRO A 769 9.67 24.70 40.36
N ALA A 770 10.20 25.81 40.88
CA ALA A 770 9.45 27.06 41.02
C ALA A 770 9.01 27.67 39.68
N HIS A 771 9.77 27.48 38.60
CA HIS A 771 9.44 28.03 37.29
C HIS A 771 8.18 27.40 36.68
N VAL A 772 7.91 26.13 37.01
CA VAL A 772 6.73 25.40 36.55
C VAL A 772 5.46 25.93 37.23
N LEU A 773 5.60 26.52 38.42
CA LEU A 773 4.49 27.04 39.22
C LEU A 773 4.12 28.49 38.88
N VAL A 774 4.74 29.11 37.87
CA VAL A 774 4.48 30.51 37.50
C VAL A 774 3.07 30.64 36.91
N ASP A 775 2.22 31.44 37.56
CA ASP A 775 0.80 31.62 37.23
C ASP A 775 0.46 33.03 36.71
N GLY A 776 1.44 33.94 36.71
CA GLY A 776 1.26 35.33 36.26
C GLY A 776 0.47 36.23 37.22
N GLU A 777 -0.04 35.72 38.34
CA GLU A 777 -0.79 36.49 39.34
C GLU A 777 -0.12 36.51 40.71
N ARG A 778 0.08 35.32 41.30
CA ARG A 778 0.61 35.13 42.66
C ARG A 778 2.01 34.54 42.66
N ILE A 779 2.41 33.83 41.61
CA ILE A 779 3.76 33.32 41.39
C ILE A 779 4.27 33.92 40.09
N LEU A 780 5.23 34.84 40.22
CA LEU A 780 5.67 35.71 39.13
C LEU A 780 7.14 35.50 38.85
N ARG A 781 7.52 35.49 37.58
CA ARG A 781 8.92 35.71 37.19
C ARG A 781 9.23 37.21 37.36
N ALA A 782 10.31 37.54 38.05
CA ALA A 782 10.66 38.94 38.33
C ALA A 782 11.21 39.65 37.07
N ASP A 783 10.96 40.96 36.94
CA ASP A 783 11.50 41.78 35.85
C ASP A 783 13.04 41.88 35.92
N ALA A 784 13.70 41.58 34.80
CA ALA A 784 15.15 41.54 34.64
C ALA A 784 15.78 42.94 34.80
N SER A 785 16.32 43.28 35.98
CA SER A 785 17.04 44.57 36.12
C SER A 785 18.17 44.68 37.15
N GLU A 786 18.60 43.63 37.87
CA GLU A 786 19.76 43.72 38.79
C GLU A 786 20.60 42.43 38.86
N ARG A 787 21.82 42.52 39.40
CA ARG A 787 22.60 41.33 39.82
C ARG A 787 21.93 40.72 41.04
N ILE A 788 21.79 39.40 41.05
CA ILE A 788 21.06 38.67 42.07
C ILE A 788 22.02 37.69 42.74
N THR A 789 22.07 37.74 44.07
CA THR A 789 22.81 36.78 44.88
C THR A 789 21.90 35.63 45.25
N TYR A 790 22.23 34.44 44.76
CA TYR A 790 21.64 33.20 45.21
C TYR A 790 22.42 32.60 46.38
N HIS A 791 21.74 31.99 47.34
CA HIS A 791 22.27 31.32 48.51
C HIS A 791 21.86 29.84 48.52
N HIS A 792 22.70 29.00 49.11
CA HIS A 792 22.43 27.58 49.32
C HIS A 792 22.57 27.24 50.79
N LEU A 793 21.75 26.31 51.29
CA LEU A 793 21.78 25.85 52.67
C LEU A 793 21.75 24.32 52.69
N MET A 794 22.77 23.70 53.26
CA MET A 794 22.85 22.24 53.38
C MET A 794 22.78 21.80 54.84
N LEU A 795 22.07 20.70 55.08
CA LEU A 795 21.91 20.03 56.37
C LEU A 795 22.65 18.67 56.37
N ASP A 796 22.48 17.87 57.44
CA ASP A 796 23.06 16.52 57.51
C ASP A 796 22.37 15.55 56.55
N ASP A 797 21.05 15.58 56.51
CA ASP A 797 20.27 14.89 55.51
C ASP A 797 19.59 15.92 54.61
N HIS A 798 19.10 15.48 53.47
CA HIS A 798 18.26 16.32 52.66
C HIS A 798 16.87 16.44 53.29
N GLU A 799 16.50 17.65 53.70
CA GLU A 799 15.30 17.92 54.49
C GLU A 799 14.48 19.06 53.87
N VAL A 800 13.19 19.11 54.16
CA VAL A 800 12.33 20.25 53.82
C VAL A 800 12.47 21.35 54.87
N ILE A 801 12.97 22.51 54.44
CA ILE A 801 13.14 23.71 55.28
C ILE A 801 12.02 24.71 55.04
N LEU A 802 11.77 25.59 56.00
CA LEU A 802 10.74 26.62 55.89
C LEU A 802 11.37 27.97 55.53
N ALA A 803 11.15 28.43 54.30
CA ALA A 803 11.55 29.73 53.78
C ALA A 803 10.32 30.64 53.63
N GLU A 804 10.28 31.76 54.35
CA GLU A 804 9.10 32.65 54.43
C GLU A 804 7.78 31.92 54.78
N ASP A 805 7.87 30.90 55.64
CA ASP A 805 6.80 29.97 56.03
C ASP A 805 6.38 28.97 54.91
N VAL A 806 7.07 28.93 53.77
CA VAL A 806 6.86 27.96 52.68
C VAL A 806 7.83 26.77 52.80
N PRO A 807 7.36 25.52 52.75
CA PRO A 807 8.25 24.36 52.73
C PRO A 807 8.96 24.23 51.37
N CYS A 808 10.30 24.23 51.40
CA CYS A 808 11.17 24.21 50.22
C CYS A 808 12.29 23.17 50.41
N GLU A 809 12.89 22.77 49.29
CA GLU A 809 14.02 21.85 49.28
C GLU A 809 15.27 22.50 49.94
N SER A 810 15.94 21.78 50.85
CA SER A 810 17.30 22.17 51.25
C SER A 810 18.29 21.76 50.16
N PHE A 811 19.48 22.33 50.13
CA PHE A 811 20.47 21.95 49.12
C PHE A 811 20.81 20.46 49.25
N LEU A 812 20.38 19.66 48.27
CA LEU A 812 20.79 18.28 48.09
C LEU A 812 22.20 18.30 47.49
N GLY A 813 23.21 18.06 48.33
CA GLY A 813 24.62 18.09 47.94
C GLY A 813 25.05 16.92 47.06
N GLY A 814 24.32 16.65 45.97
CA GLY A 814 24.79 15.80 44.88
C GLY A 814 25.96 16.47 44.16
N ASP A 815 26.76 15.69 43.44
CA ASP A 815 28.03 16.14 42.88
C ASP A 815 27.90 17.36 41.95
N GLU A 816 26.81 17.45 41.20
CA GLU A 816 26.44 18.57 40.34
C GLU A 816 26.19 19.87 41.10
N ALA A 817 25.40 19.79 42.17
CA ALA A 817 25.10 20.91 43.03
C ALA A 817 26.39 21.44 43.69
N LEU A 818 27.33 20.54 44.03
CA LEU A 818 28.64 20.89 44.60
C LEU A 818 29.54 21.63 43.61
N ARG A 819 29.50 21.27 42.32
CA ARG A 819 30.33 21.89 41.27
C ARG A 819 29.86 23.30 40.90
N GLY A 820 28.57 23.59 41.02
CA GLY A 820 27.99 24.95 40.89
C GLY A 820 28.39 25.95 41.99
N LEU A 821 29.20 25.52 42.96
CA LEU A 821 29.72 26.34 44.06
C LEU A 821 31.13 26.85 43.76
N ASP A 822 31.44 28.02 44.32
CA ASP A 822 32.81 28.54 44.31
C ASP A 822 33.79 27.46 44.85
N PRO A 823 34.94 27.23 44.19
CA PRO A 823 35.89 26.18 44.59
C PRO A 823 36.29 26.21 46.08
N ALA A 824 36.34 27.39 46.70
CA ALA A 824 36.63 27.52 48.13
C ALA A 824 35.46 27.04 49.01
N ASP A 825 34.22 27.30 48.58
CA ASP A 825 33.01 26.86 49.28
C ASP A 825 32.78 25.36 49.08
N ARG A 826 33.08 24.81 47.89
CA ARG A 826 33.07 23.36 47.60
C ARG A 826 34.08 22.59 48.44
N ALA A 827 35.34 23.06 48.50
CA ALA A 827 36.37 22.41 49.31
C ALA A 827 36.03 22.43 50.81
N ARG A 828 35.42 23.52 51.29
CA ARG A 828 34.92 23.63 52.67
C ARG A 828 33.78 22.63 52.92
N LEU A 829 32.87 22.50 51.96
CA LEU A 829 31.72 21.62 52.04
C LEU A 829 32.10 20.13 52.10
N ILE A 830 33.01 19.70 51.24
CA ILE A 830 33.56 18.33 51.23
C ILE A 830 34.32 18.03 52.53
N ALA A 831 35.02 19.02 53.10
CA ALA A 831 35.70 18.84 54.39
C ALA A 831 34.72 18.67 55.57
N LEU A 832 33.54 19.28 55.49
CA LEU A 832 32.46 19.18 56.49
C LEU A 832 31.68 17.87 56.36
N ARG A 833 31.49 17.38 55.14
CA ARG A 833 30.75 16.16 54.82
C ARG A 833 31.53 15.31 53.81
N PRO A 834 32.50 14.52 54.29
CA PRO A 834 33.34 13.68 53.43
C PRO A 834 32.54 12.63 52.66
N ASP A 835 31.34 12.31 53.13
CA ASP A 835 30.38 11.43 52.49
C ASP A 835 29.77 12.02 51.19
N LEU A 836 29.86 13.33 50.99
CA LEU A 836 29.53 13.97 49.70
C LEU A 836 30.60 13.70 48.64
N ALA A 837 31.80 13.25 49.03
CA ALA A 837 32.84 12.83 48.09
C ALA A 837 32.76 11.34 47.72
N CYS A 838 31.91 10.55 48.40
CA CYS A 838 31.66 9.12 48.11
C CYS A 838 30.26 8.86 47.53
N GLY A 839 29.41 9.89 47.43
CA GLY A 839 28.00 9.77 47.04
C GLY A 839 27.11 9.00 48.02
N CYS A 840 27.63 8.49 49.13
CA CYS A 840 27.06 7.30 49.76
C CYS A 840 25.87 7.52 50.74
N GLY A 841 25.05 8.57 50.56
CA GLY A 841 23.99 8.87 51.55
C GLY A 841 22.90 9.88 51.23
N LEU A 842 22.60 10.25 49.99
CA LEU A 842 21.62 11.32 49.73
C LEU A 842 20.41 10.84 48.91
N ARG A 843 19.23 10.89 49.53
CA ARG A 843 17.93 10.69 48.88
C ARG A 843 17.14 12.00 48.94
N PRO A 844 16.39 12.37 47.90
CA PRO A 844 15.45 13.47 47.99
C PRO A 844 14.43 13.18 49.11
N ALA A 845 13.98 14.23 49.80
CA ALA A 845 13.12 14.08 50.97
C ALA A 845 11.73 13.59 50.55
N ARG A 846 11.33 13.85 49.29
CA ARG A 846 10.01 13.54 48.69
C ARG A 846 10.13 13.27 47.18
N THR A 847 9.06 12.73 46.61
CA THR A 847 8.90 12.39 45.19
C THR A 847 8.95 13.63 44.28
N LEU A 848 9.54 13.46 43.10
CA LEU A 848 9.69 14.46 42.05
C LEU A 848 8.79 14.08 40.86
N PRO A 849 7.78 14.89 40.50
CA PRO A 849 6.87 14.58 39.40
C PRO A 849 7.47 14.99 38.04
N LYS A 850 7.05 14.31 36.96
CA LYS A 850 7.42 14.65 35.57
C LYS A 850 7.03 16.10 35.22
N PRO A 851 7.84 16.84 34.43
CA PRO A 851 7.59 18.26 34.12
C PRO A 851 6.21 18.57 33.51
N ALA A 852 5.72 17.74 32.59
CA ALA A 852 4.40 17.88 31.96
C ALA A 852 3.24 17.81 32.98
N HIS A 853 3.31 16.87 33.92
CA HIS A 853 2.30 16.73 34.97
C HIS A 853 2.41 17.84 36.02
N ALA A 854 3.61 18.39 36.24
CA ALA A 854 3.84 19.47 37.17
C ALA A 854 3.21 20.81 36.70
N ARG A 855 3.08 21.07 35.38
CA ARG A 855 2.39 22.26 34.85
C ARG A 855 0.91 22.32 35.22
N ALA A 856 0.25 21.16 35.38
CA ALA A 856 -1.16 21.08 35.80
C ALA A 856 -1.40 21.68 37.20
N LEU A 857 -0.36 21.81 38.03
CA LEU A 857 -0.43 22.48 39.34
C LEU A 857 -0.52 24.01 39.26
N ALA A 858 -0.04 24.63 38.19
CA ALA A 858 -0.07 26.09 38.04
C ALA A 858 -1.44 26.61 37.57
N VAL A 859 -2.23 25.76 36.90
CA VAL A 859 -3.51 26.11 36.27
C VAL A 859 -4.72 25.71 37.13
N ALA A 860 -4.54 24.80 38.10
CA ALA A 860 -5.57 24.30 39.03
C ALA A 860 -5.61 25.06 40.37
#